data_AF-A0ABD0T6S9-F1
#
_entry.id   AF-A0ABD0T6S9-F1
#
_cell.length_a   1.000
_cell.length_b   1.000
_cell.length_c   1.000
_cell.angle_alpha   90.00
_cell.angle_beta   90.00
_cell.angle_gamma   90.00
#
_symmetry.space_group_name_H-M   'P 1'
#
loop_
_entity.id
_entity.type
_entity.pdbx_description
1 polymer ?
#
loop_
_entity_poly.entity_id
_entity_poly.type
_entity_poly.pdbx_seq_one_letter_code
_entity_poly.pdbx_strand_id
1 'polypeptide(L)'
;MEKEQDASYLFEISKTIKQFYESPVIFVTKKDYSDNVFNAMCSMRTAIQNGSKSEMIDVIADFHLQWLHAVNDIDNFKKLINDLPREDMYQAISYTIDAIAYRLKYYHRYMEKHRSSLSNAYQAHVLADYEIVEEMHNDVTQALLDKLKCFRNLGSNDDFKLKVKENVEDLLQWLDKINDGLAINFTKYMHLHVPHLRSDLTKTLQQIVHDMQKLPSGQVMMEELNRKGQEISSMIRGITAYNLEISKVEEKISVLEDRIDRLQHEPMSAAVMALQHKKEYLERRLSDLKSLRITLKTIHQLSNIPLETIPEEELCACEDFYQFRIFNHLLPAEVREQLVTKLCYLWDLAVFGEHSHKSIISILSVADMKEEFTDELGTYYFDENSRKIYKMEEDDTLYQPNESNELVPLSDDAEHVYYYDECGRYFIDSKTRQRVYKAHATASEYMMDSTGILLKSKEEIDGTTFYYDNYGRYYINQDGKHIYRDTDAASEYENDGLGNLVRIRSHLDIFEPCPDDAHVTEDFRYLKQTVGTALRECIADVILHQPADPIKYLSASLIKYRENMELKDRRSTEKEELNIEREIRLAEERAAAERAAMEAALLAQGGSEASYDSNLLKYTSMHHQDDAVSVGGASSK
;
A
#
# COMPACT_ATOMS: atom_id res chain seq x y z
N MET A 1 8.65 3.77 12.17
CA MET A 1 7.19 3.56 12.14
C MET A 1 6.49 4.90 11.97
N GLU A 2 5.53 5.02 11.04
CA GLU A 2 4.72 6.23 10.91
C GLU A 2 3.84 6.41 12.17
N LYS A 3 3.53 7.66 12.56
CA LYS A 3 2.74 7.94 13.79
C LYS A 3 1.39 7.20 13.81
N GLU A 4 0.80 6.98 12.64
CA GLU A 4 -0.47 6.28 12.50
C GLU A 4 -0.33 4.76 12.71
N GLN A 5 0.75 4.15 12.22
CA GLN A 5 1.08 2.76 12.49
C GLN A 5 1.35 2.53 13.99
N ASP A 6 2.02 3.48 14.66
CA ASP A 6 2.26 3.39 16.11
C ASP A 6 0.96 3.42 16.91
N ALA A 7 0.04 4.32 16.54
CA ALA A 7 -1.28 4.39 17.16
C ALA A 7 -2.07 3.10 16.89
N SER A 8 -2.04 2.56 15.67
CA SER A 8 -2.69 1.30 15.31
C SER A 8 -2.17 0.13 16.17
N TYR A 9 -0.84 0.03 16.35
CA TYR A 9 -0.24 -1.02 17.17
C TYR A 9 -0.72 -0.93 18.63
N LEU A 10 -0.86 0.28 19.17
CA LEU A 10 -1.37 0.49 20.52
C LEU A 10 -2.81 -0.05 20.69
N PHE A 11 -3.66 0.09 19.68
CA PHE A 11 -5.01 -0.50 19.70
C PHE A 11 -5.00 -2.03 19.59
N GLU A 12 -4.05 -2.62 18.86
CA GLU A 12 -3.88 -4.08 18.85
C GLU A 12 -3.39 -4.62 20.20
N ILE A 13 -2.61 -3.84 20.97
CA ILE A 13 -2.31 -4.14 22.38
C ILE A 13 -3.61 -4.17 23.18
N SER A 14 -4.45 -3.12 23.12
CA SER A 14 -5.74 -3.08 23.81
C SER A 14 -6.63 -4.27 23.45
N LYS A 15 -6.69 -4.63 22.17
CA LYS A 15 -7.48 -5.76 21.68
C LYS A 15 -6.97 -7.09 22.21
N THR A 16 -5.66 -7.31 22.23
CA THR A 16 -5.04 -8.52 22.79
C THR A 16 -5.31 -8.60 24.30
N ILE A 17 -5.24 -7.47 25.02
CA ILE A 17 -5.59 -7.41 26.45
C ILE A 17 -7.05 -7.79 26.68
N LYS A 18 -7.99 -7.32 25.86
CA LYS A 18 -9.41 -7.72 25.95
C LYS A 18 -9.58 -9.24 25.84
N GLN A 19 -8.82 -9.90 24.95
CA GLN A 19 -8.86 -11.36 24.81
C GLN A 19 -8.46 -12.10 26.09
N PHE A 20 -7.66 -11.50 26.96
CA PHE A 20 -7.33 -12.09 28.27
C PHE A 20 -8.53 -12.16 29.21
N TYR A 21 -9.52 -11.29 29.01
CA TYR A 21 -10.74 -11.22 29.82
C TYR A 21 -11.96 -11.86 29.14
N GLU A 22 -11.84 -12.38 27.90
CA GLU A 22 -12.94 -13.09 27.23
C GLU A 22 -13.29 -14.42 27.91
N SER A 23 -12.36 -15.01 28.67
CA SER A 23 -12.56 -16.32 29.29
C SER A 23 -11.99 -16.35 30.72
N PRO A 24 -12.79 -16.75 31.73
CA PRO A 24 -12.34 -16.80 33.12
C PRO A 24 -11.49 -18.06 33.39
N VAL A 25 -10.28 -18.08 32.86
CA VAL A 25 -9.30 -19.16 33.05
C VAL A 25 -8.58 -19.04 34.39
N ILE A 26 -8.23 -20.18 34.99
CA ILE A 26 -7.51 -20.23 36.28
C ILE A 26 -6.04 -20.52 36.01
N PHE A 27 -5.13 -19.72 36.57
CA PHE A 27 -3.70 -19.98 36.52
C PHE A 27 -3.28 -21.02 37.56
N VAL A 28 -3.55 -22.28 37.23
CA VAL A 28 -3.36 -23.44 38.12
C VAL A 28 -1.93 -23.60 38.65
N THR A 29 -0.93 -23.09 37.93
CA THR A 29 0.49 -23.10 38.32
C THR A 29 0.93 -21.92 39.17
N LYS A 30 0.00 -20.99 39.51
CA LYS A 30 0.30 -19.72 40.19
C LYS A 30 1.35 -18.88 39.43
N LYS A 31 1.31 -18.92 38.09
CA LYS A 31 2.11 -18.07 37.18
C LYS A 31 1.18 -17.29 36.24
N ASP A 32 1.47 -16.00 36.02
CA ASP A 32 0.73 -15.18 35.06
C ASP A 32 1.33 -15.32 33.65
N TYR A 33 0.77 -16.22 32.85
CA TYR A 33 1.22 -16.46 31.47
C TYR A 33 0.86 -15.33 30.50
N SER A 34 -0.10 -14.47 30.85
CA SER A 34 -0.47 -13.31 30.03
C SER A 34 0.47 -12.13 30.20
N ASP A 35 1.21 -12.05 31.31
CA ASP A 35 2.21 -11.01 31.52
C ASP A 35 3.31 -11.11 30.45
N ASN A 36 3.76 -12.33 30.16
CA ASN A 36 4.68 -12.66 29.06
C ASN A 36 4.20 -12.12 27.70
N VAL A 37 2.94 -12.39 27.35
CA VAL A 37 2.32 -11.93 26.09
C VAL A 37 2.24 -10.40 26.04
N PHE A 38 1.85 -9.77 27.15
CA PHE A 38 1.77 -8.30 27.22
C PHE A 38 3.14 -7.63 27.13
N ASN A 39 4.14 -8.19 27.82
CA ASN A 39 5.52 -7.71 27.79
C ASN A 39 6.14 -7.91 26.40
N ALA A 40 5.86 -9.03 25.73
CA ALA A 40 6.28 -9.26 24.34
C ALA A 40 5.67 -8.22 23.41
N MET A 41 4.38 -7.91 23.54
CA MET A 41 3.73 -6.84 22.75
C MET A 41 4.35 -5.47 22.99
N CYS A 42 4.63 -5.12 24.25
CA CYS A 42 5.24 -3.84 24.61
C CYS A 42 6.68 -3.72 24.11
N SER A 43 7.45 -4.81 24.21
CA SER A 43 8.84 -4.88 23.77
C SER A 43 8.92 -4.85 22.25
N MET A 44 8.04 -5.58 21.56
CA MET A 44 7.92 -5.54 20.10
C MET A 44 7.61 -4.14 19.60
N ARG A 45 6.66 -3.42 20.23
CA ARG A 45 6.38 -2.02 19.89
C ARG A 45 7.64 -1.16 20.04
N THR A 46 8.38 -1.33 21.12
CA THR A 46 9.63 -0.59 21.36
C THR A 46 10.67 -0.89 20.29
N ALA A 47 10.84 -2.17 19.92
CA ALA A 47 11.75 -2.60 18.86
C ALA A 47 11.36 -2.01 17.48
N ILE A 48 10.05 -1.97 17.17
CA ILE A 48 9.51 -1.35 15.94
C ILE A 48 9.72 0.16 15.93
N GLN A 49 9.59 0.84 17.06
CA GLN A 49 9.89 2.27 17.17
C GLN A 49 11.38 2.55 16.96
N ASN A 50 12.24 1.71 17.52
CA ASN A 50 13.70 1.81 17.39
C ASN A 50 14.19 1.41 15.98
N GLY A 51 13.37 0.67 15.22
CA GLY A 51 13.79 0.07 13.94
C GLY A 51 14.84 -1.04 14.10
N SER A 52 14.96 -1.61 15.31
CA SER A 52 15.97 -2.61 15.63
C SER A 52 15.46 -4.01 15.29
N LYS A 53 15.91 -4.53 14.14
CA LYS A 53 15.57 -5.88 13.68
C LYS A 53 16.01 -6.99 14.64
N SER A 54 17.16 -6.83 15.30
CA SER A 54 17.66 -7.78 16.30
C SER A 54 16.77 -7.82 17.53
N GLU A 55 16.36 -6.66 18.06
CA GLU A 55 15.45 -6.60 19.21
C GLU A 55 14.09 -7.25 18.88
N MET A 56 13.60 -7.11 17.63
CA MET A 56 12.38 -7.80 17.21
C MET A 56 12.53 -9.32 17.27
N ILE A 57 13.63 -9.86 16.74
CA ILE A 57 13.89 -11.30 16.76
C ILE A 57 14.05 -11.83 18.17
N ASP A 58 14.76 -11.10 19.03
CA ASP A 58 14.93 -11.48 20.44
C ASP A 58 13.56 -11.57 21.13
N VAL A 59 12.68 -10.58 20.92
CA VAL A 59 11.31 -10.58 21.47
C VAL A 59 10.49 -11.76 20.94
N ILE A 60 10.61 -12.08 19.65
CA ILE A 60 9.87 -13.18 19.03
C ILE A 60 10.37 -14.53 19.56
N ALA A 61 11.67 -14.73 19.61
CA ALA A 61 12.27 -15.96 20.10
C ALA A 61 11.90 -16.19 21.58
N ASP A 62 12.03 -15.15 22.41
CA ASP A 62 11.64 -15.19 23.82
C ASP A 62 10.15 -15.53 23.98
N PHE A 63 9.27 -14.91 23.19
CA PHE A 63 7.84 -15.22 23.19
C PHE A 63 7.53 -16.69 22.85
N HIS A 64 8.13 -17.27 21.81
CA HIS A 64 7.89 -18.68 21.43
C HIS A 64 8.43 -19.64 22.50
N LEU A 65 9.59 -19.33 23.10
CA LEU A 65 10.15 -20.10 24.20
C LEU A 65 9.27 -20.00 25.46
N GLN A 66 8.71 -18.83 25.75
CA GLN A 66 7.79 -18.63 26.87
C GLN A 66 6.51 -19.44 26.72
N TRP A 67 5.95 -19.56 25.50
CA TRP A 67 4.85 -20.49 25.24
C TRP A 67 5.26 -21.92 25.58
N LEU A 68 6.39 -22.40 25.04
CA LEU A 68 6.87 -23.76 25.28
C LEU A 68 7.07 -24.05 26.77
N HIS A 69 7.69 -23.13 27.50
CA HIS A 69 7.87 -23.22 28.94
C HIS A 69 6.52 -23.25 29.68
N ALA A 70 5.57 -22.40 29.28
CA ALA A 70 4.23 -22.38 29.86
C ALA A 70 3.50 -23.70 29.66
N VAL A 71 3.52 -24.29 28.46
CA VAL A 71 2.88 -25.58 28.23
C VAL A 71 3.57 -26.69 29.03
N ASN A 72 4.91 -26.71 29.07
CA ASN A 72 5.65 -27.69 29.87
C ASN A 72 5.37 -27.57 31.38
N ASP A 73 5.25 -26.35 31.90
CA ASP A 73 4.87 -26.10 33.29
C ASP A 73 3.47 -26.63 33.60
N ILE A 74 2.50 -26.40 32.70
CA ILE A 74 1.12 -26.88 32.84
C ILE A 74 1.05 -28.41 32.72
N ASP A 75 1.81 -29.02 31.80
CA ASP A 75 1.90 -30.48 31.66
C ASP A 75 2.50 -31.12 32.91
N ASN A 76 3.50 -30.49 33.51
CA ASN A 76 4.08 -30.96 34.77
C ASN A 76 3.08 -30.82 35.92
N PHE A 77 2.31 -29.73 35.98
CA PHE A 77 1.21 -29.60 36.93
C PHE A 77 0.13 -30.67 36.72
N LYS A 78 -0.19 -31.02 35.46
CA LYS A 78 -1.17 -32.06 35.10
C LYS A 78 -0.84 -33.42 35.73
N LYS A 79 0.45 -33.75 35.87
CA LYS A 79 0.93 -34.98 36.53
C LYS A 79 0.69 -34.96 38.05
N LEU A 80 0.62 -33.79 38.67
CA LEU A 80 0.45 -33.61 40.11
C LEU A 80 -1.01 -33.53 40.57
N ILE A 81 -1.98 -33.48 39.64
CA ILE A 81 -3.42 -33.31 39.96
C ILE A 81 -3.94 -34.37 40.94
N ASN A 82 -3.42 -35.60 40.87
CA ASN A 82 -3.90 -36.70 41.72
C ASN A 82 -3.61 -36.48 43.21
N ASP A 83 -2.55 -35.73 43.52
CA ASP A 83 -2.06 -35.48 44.89
C ASP A 83 -2.26 -34.02 45.32
N LEU A 84 -2.95 -33.21 44.50
CA LEU A 84 -3.11 -31.79 44.71
C LEU A 84 -4.08 -31.50 45.87
N PRO A 85 -3.66 -30.77 46.93
CA PRO A 85 -4.56 -30.38 48.00
C PRO A 85 -5.53 -29.30 47.53
N ARG A 86 -6.77 -29.31 48.06
CA ARG A 86 -7.82 -28.35 47.68
C ARG A 86 -7.42 -26.89 47.91
N GLU A 87 -6.69 -26.64 48.99
CA GLU A 87 -6.18 -25.31 49.33
C GLU A 87 -5.27 -24.72 48.25
N ASP A 88 -4.50 -25.55 47.52
CA ASP A 88 -3.64 -25.06 46.45
C ASP A 88 -4.46 -24.53 45.27
N MET A 89 -5.61 -25.13 44.96
CA MET A 89 -6.51 -24.60 43.94
C MET A 89 -7.19 -23.31 44.39
N TYR A 90 -7.57 -23.19 45.67
CA TYR A 90 -8.13 -21.94 46.18
C TYR A 90 -7.11 -20.81 46.09
N GLN A 91 -5.86 -21.09 46.46
CA GLN A 91 -4.76 -20.14 46.30
C GLN A 91 -4.48 -19.81 44.84
N ALA A 92 -4.58 -20.78 43.92
CA ALA A 92 -4.41 -20.53 42.49
C ALA A 92 -5.49 -19.60 41.93
N ILE A 93 -6.75 -19.75 42.37
CA ILE A 93 -7.83 -18.84 41.96
C ILE A 93 -7.62 -17.44 42.56
N SER A 94 -7.30 -17.34 43.85
CA SER A 94 -6.97 -16.04 44.47
C SER A 94 -5.79 -15.35 43.79
N TYR A 95 -4.73 -16.11 43.50
CA TYR A 95 -3.59 -15.62 42.72
C TYR A 95 -4.01 -15.13 41.33
N THR A 96 -4.90 -15.86 40.64
CA THR A 96 -5.39 -15.46 39.33
C THR A 96 -6.13 -14.12 39.40
N ILE A 97 -6.99 -13.93 40.41
CA ILE A 97 -7.70 -12.66 40.66
C ILE A 97 -6.70 -11.51 40.92
N ASP A 98 -5.69 -11.74 41.76
CA ASP A 98 -4.68 -10.74 42.06
C ASP A 98 -3.83 -10.39 40.81
N ALA A 99 -3.50 -11.40 40.00
CA ALA A 99 -2.75 -11.25 38.76
C ALA A 99 -3.52 -10.42 37.71
N ILE A 100 -4.81 -10.70 37.49
CA ILE A 100 -5.62 -9.91 36.56
C ILE A 100 -5.80 -8.46 37.05
N ALA A 101 -5.94 -8.24 38.37
CA ALA A 101 -6.03 -6.90 38.94
C ALA A 101 -4.71 -6.12 38.80
N TYR A 102 -3.57 -6.81 38.98
CA TYR A 102 -2.26 -6.22 38.71
C TYR A 102 -2.09 -5.85 37.24
N ARG A 103 -2.52 -6.74 36.32
CA ARG A 103 -2.45 -6.51 34.89
C ARG A 103 -3.29 -5.33 34.43
N LEU A 104 -4.52 -5.19 34.95
CA LEU A 104 -5.36 -4.01 34.68
C LEU A 104 -4.62 -2.72 35.07
N LYS A 105 -4.01 -2.68 36.27
CA LYS A 105 -3.21 -1.52 36.71
C LYS A 105 -2.01 -1.28 35.80
N TYR A 106 -1.33 -2.33 35.35
CA TYR A 106 -0.18 -2.20 34.46
C TYR A 106 -0.59 -1.68 33.08
N TYR A 107 -1.67 -2.21 32.51
CA TYR A 107 -2.28 -1.74 31.27
C TYR A 107 -2.67 -0.25 31.35
N HIS A 108 -3.36 0.18 32.41
CA HIS A 108 -3.68 1.59 32.61
C HIS A 108 -2.43 2.49 32.63
N ARG A 109 -1.39 2.09 33.38
CA ARG A 109 -0.14 2.87 33.44
C ARG A 109 0.54 2.94 32.08
N TYR A 110 0.57 1.82 31.35
CA TYR A 110 1.18 1.75 30.03
C TYR A 110 0.47 2.67 29.04
N MET A 111 -0.84 2.56 28.96
CA MET A 111 -1.64 3.32 28.01
C MET A 111 -1.67 4.82 28.37
N GLU A 112 -1.70 5.19 29.67
CA GLU A 112 -1.65 6.60 30.09
C GLU A 112 -0.30 7.24 29.75
N LYS A 113 0.80 6.49 29.88
CA LYS A 113 2.14 6.92 29.43
C LYS A 113 2.16 7.26 27.94
N HIS A 114 1.43 6.51 27.11
CA HIS A 114 1.43 6.70 25.65
C HIS A 114 0.30 7.59 25.14
N ARG A 115 -0.72 7.86 25.94
CA ARG A 115 -1.90 8.66 25.60
C ARG A 115 -1.57 10.08 25.14
N SER A 116 -0.61 10.73 25.79
CA SER A 116 -0.21 12.11 25.50
C SER A 116 0.37 12.30 24.08
N SER A 117 0.86 11.22 23.47
CA SER A 117 1.40 11.23 22.11
C SER A 117 0.33 11.08 21.01
N LEU A 118 -0.91 10.76 21.38
CA LEU A 118 -2.00 10.47 20.46
C LEU A 118 -2.84 11.72 20.15
N SER A 119 -3.52 11.71 19.00
CA SER A 119 -4.52 12.72 18.65
C SER A 119 -5.73 12.66 19.59
N ASN A 120 -6.49 13.75 19.71
CA ASN A 120 -7.68 13.80 20.57
C ASN A 120 -8.70 12.70 20.27
N ALA A 121 -8.88 12.34 18.98
CA ALA A 121 -9.78 11.26 18.57
C ALA A 121 -9.28 9.90 19.09
N TYR A 122 -7.99 9.60 18.92
CA TYR A 122 -7.39 8.36 19.43
C TYR A 122 -7.37 8.29 20.96
N GLN A 123 -7.18 9.41 21.64
CA GLN A 123 -7.30 9.46 23.10
C GLN A 123 -8.69 9.07 23.59
N ALA A 124 -9.76 9.50 22.90
CA ALA A 124 -11.13 9.10 23.24
C ALA A 124 -11.35 7.59 23.04
N HIS A 125 -10.78 7.00 21.98
CA HIS A 125 -10.82 5.55 21.78
C HIS A 125 -10.08 4.77 22.86
N VAL A 126 -8.91 5.24 23.30
CA VAL A 126 -8.16 4.62 24.41
C VAL A 126 -8.97 4.65 25.72
N LEU A 127 -9.67 5.76 26.00
CA LEU A 127 -10.56 5.84 27.17
C LEU A 127 -11.71 4.85 27.08
N ALA A 128 -12.37 4.73 25.92
CA ALA A 128 -13.42 3.74 25.73
C ALA A 128 -12.90 2.30 25.90
N ASP A 129 -11.68 2.02 25.40
CA ASP A 129 -11.03 0.73 25.60
C ASP A 129 -10.72 0.45 27.08
N TYR A 130 -10.40 1.47 27.88
CA TYR A 130 -10.24 1.30 29.33
C TYR A 130 -11.52 0.89 30.01
N GLU A 131 -12.62 1.61 29.73
CA GLU A 131 -13.93 1.33 30.34
C GLU A 131 -14.36 -0.11 30.02
N ILE A 132 -14.17 -0.54 28.76
CA ILE A 132 -14.46 -1.91 28.33
C ILE A 132 -13.59 -2.93 29.10
N VAL A 133 -12.28 -2.70 29.19
CA VAL A 133 -11.37 -3.64 29.87
C VAL A 133 -11.64 -3.70 31.38
N GLU A 134 -12.03 -2.58 32.00
CA GLU A 134 -12.41 -2.52 33.41
C GLU A 134 -13.72 -3.26 33.67
N GLU A 135 -14.73 -3.10 32.82
CA GLU A 135 -15.98 -3.87 32.86
C GLU A 135 -15.70 -5.38 32.73
N MET A 136 -14.93 -5.78 31.71
CA MET A 136 -14.54 -7.18 31.51
C MET A 136 -13.73 -7.73 32.69
N HIS A 137 -12.86 -6.93 33.31
CA HIS A 137 -12.12 -7.32 34.52
C HIS A 137 -13.07 -7.62 35.69
N ASN A 138 -14.09 -6.78 35.91
CA ASN A 138 -15.07 -6.98 36.96
C ASN A 138 -15.88 -8.26 36.73
N ASP A 139 -16.31 -8.50 35.48
CA ASP A 139 -17.05 -9.70 35.09
C ASP A 139 -16.23 -10.99 35.30
N VAL A 140 -14.97 -10.99 34.84
CA VAL A 140 -14.07 -12.13 35.02
C VAL A 140 -13.75 -12.35 36.50
N THR A 141 -13.53 -11.29 37.27
CA THR A 141 -13.29 -11.39 38.72
C THR A 141 -14.48 -12.03 39.42
N GLN A 142 -15.70 -11.62 39.07
CA GLN A 142 -16.92 -12.20 39.61
C GLN A 142 -17.06 -13.68 39.21
N ALA A 143 -16.81 -14.02 37.94
CA ALA A 143 -16.81 -15.40 37.47
C ALA A 143 -15.78 -16.29 38.18
N LEU A 144 -14.58 -15.77 38.46
CA LEU A 144 -13.54 -16.47 39.22
C LEU A 144 -13.92 -16.66 40.69
N LEU A 145 -14.57 -15.66 41.31
CA LEU A 145 -15.10 -15.80 42.68
C LEU A 145 -16.22 -16.86 42.75
N ASP A 146 -17.04 -16.96 41.72
CA ASP A 146 -18.08 -17.99 41.65
C ASP A 146 -17.50 -19.37 41.36
N LYS A 147 -16.45 -19.47 40.52
CA LYS A 147 -15.63 -20.70 40.40
C LYS A 147 -15.02 -21.09 41.75
N LEU A 148 -14.49 -20.14 42.54
CA LEU A 148 -13.94 -20.41 43.88
C LEU A 148 -15.02 -20.98 44.83
N LYS A 149 -16.23 -20.40 44.83
CA LYS A 149 -17.36 -20.94 45.60
C LYS A 149 -17.72 -22.35 45.14
N CYS A 150 -17.74 -22.60 43.83
CA CYS A 150 -17.99 -23.91 43.26
C CYS A 150 -16.97 -24.94 43.78
N PHE A 151 -15.67 -24.65 43.68
CA PHE A 151 -14.62 -25.52 44.17
C PHE A 151 -14.71 -25.82 45.68
N ARG A 152 -15.10 -24.83 46.49
CA ARG A 152 -15.31 -25.00 47.94
C ARG A 152 -16.50 -25.92 48.27
N ASN A 153 -17.50 -25.96 47.41
CA ASN A 153 -18.73 -26.74 47.60
C ASN A 153 -18.63 -28.17 47.05
N LEU A 154 -17.54 -28.54 46.37
CA LEU A 154 -17.36 -29.90 45.83
C LEU A 154 -17.19 -30.90 46.98
N GLY A 155 -18.16 -31.82 47.12
CA GLY A 155 -18.13 -32.86 48.15
C GLY A 155 -17.10 -33.94 47.86
N SER A 156 -17.11 -34.49 46.64
CA SER A 156 -16.23 -35.60 46.24
C SER A 156 -14.83 -35.14 45.84
N ASN A 157 -13.82 -35.95 46.17
CA ASN A 157 -12.45 -35.72 45.71
C ASN A 157 -12.29 -36.01 44.21
N ASP A 158 -13.07 -36.94 43.66
CA ASP A 158 -13.00 -37.29 42.25
C ASP A 158 -13.59 -36.17 41.37
N ASP A 159 -14.72 -35.59 41.78
CA ASP A 159 -15.33 -34.43 41.12
C ASP A 159 -14.38 -33.23 41.15
N PHE A 160 -13.70 -33.00 42.28
CA PHE A 160 -12.67 -31.98 42.41
C PHE A 160 -11.55 -32.19 41.37
N LYS A 161 -10.98 -33.39 41.28
CA LYS A 161 -9.92 -33.71 40.33
C LYS A 161 -10.38 -33.57 38.87
N LEU A 162 -11.60 -33.99 38.55
CA LEU A 162 -12.18 -33.83 37.23
C LEU A 162 -12.29 -32.34 36.87
N LYS A 163 -12.83 -31.53 37.78
CA LYS A 163 -12.95 -30.07 37.59
C LYS A 163 -11.60 -29.38 37.45
N VAL A 164 -10.58 -29.82 38.19
CA VAL A 164 -9.21 -29.31 38.03
C VAL A 164 -8.68 -29.66 36.63
N LYS A 165 -8.86 -30.90 36.15
CA LYS A 165 -8.45 -31.30 34.80
C LYS A 165 -9.12 -30.47 33.70
N GLU A 166 -10.42 -30.20 33.84
CA GLU A 166 -11.14 -29.31 32.92
C GLU A 166 -10.53 -27.90 32.89
N ASN A 167 -10.24 -27.30 34.04
CA ASN A 167 -9.65 -25.95 34.07
C ASN A 167 -8.18 -25.93 33.57
N VAL A 168 -7.45 -27.04 33.69
CA VAL A 168 -6.12 -27.19 33.09
C VAL A 168 -6.22 -27.20 31.56
N GLU A 169 -7.21 -27.90 31.01
CA GLU A 169 -7.48 -27.93 29.57
C GLU A 169 -7.94 -26.56 29.06
N ASP A 170 -8.87 -25.90 29.77
CA ASP A 170 -9.28 -24.52 29.46
C ASP A 170 -8.09 -23.56 29.40
N LEU A 171 -7.14 -23.69 30.34
CA LEU A 171 -5.94 -22.86 30.39
C LEU A 171 -5.02 -23.11 29.19
N LEU A 172 -4.81 -24.38 28.81
CA LEU A 172 -3.99 -24.75 27.66
C LEU A 172 -4.60 -24.23 26.34
N GLN A 173 -5.90 -24.40 26.17
CA GLN A 173 -6.62 -23.92 24.99
C GLN A 173 -6.60 -22.40 24.88
N TRP A 174 -6.74 -21.71 26.01
CA TRP A 174 -6.62 -20.25 26.10
C TRP A 174 -5.20 -19.80 25.77
N LEU A 175 -4.18 -20.49 26.29
CA LEU A 175 -2.78 -20.19 26.03
C LEU A 175 -2.50 -20.27 24.51
N ASP A 176 -2.89 -21.36 23.86
CA ASP A 176 -2.73 -21.50 22.41
C ASP A 176 -3.45 -20.37 21.65
N LYS A 177 -4.72 -20.09 21.98
CA LYS A 177 -5.52 -19.03 21.33
C LYS A 177 -4.83 -17.66 21.42
N ILE A 178 -4.32 -17.31 22.60
CA ILE A 178 -3.66 -16.02 22.83
C ILE A 178 -2.33 -15.94 22.08
N ASN A 179 -1.52 -17.00 22.10
CA ASN A 179 -0.23 -17.01 21.43
C ASN A 179 -0.40 -17.01 19.90
N ASP A 180 -1.40 -17.69 19.37
CA ASP A 180 -1.79 -17.61 17.95
C ASP A 180 -2.15 -16.18 17.56
N GLY A 181 -3.00 -15.53 18.35
CA GLY A 181 -3.39 -14.14 18.13
C GLY A 181 -2.19 -13.19 18.11
N LEU A 182 -1.24 -13.40 19.02
CA LEU A 182 -0.01 -12.62 19.10
C LEU A 182 0.90 -12.85 17.87
N ALA A 183 1.16 -14.11 17.50
CA ALA A 183 1.97 -14.43 16.33
C ALA A 183 1.38 -13.84 15.05
N ILE A 184 0.06 -13.97 14.85
CA ILE A 184 -0.65 -13.36 13.72
C ILE A 184 -0.49 -11.83 13.74
N ASN A 185 -0.58 -11.19 14.90
CA ASN A 185 -0.38 -9.75 15.00
C ASN A 185 1.05 -9.34 14.64
N PHE A 186 2.08 -10.07 15.08
CA PHE A 186 3.47 -9.79 14.69
C PHE A 186 3.65 -9.85 13.17
N THR A 187 3.04 -10.83 12.48
CA THR A 187 3.14 -10.91 11.00
C THR A 187 2.57 -9.69 10.26
N LYS A 188 1.64 -8.95 10.87
CA LYS A 188 1.05 -7.75 10.24
C LYS A 188 1.98 -6.53 10.29
N TYR A 189 2.72 -6.40 11.39
CA TYR A 189 3.54 -5.20 11.68
C TYR A 189 4.98 -5.35 11.27
N MET A 190 5.46 -6.59 11.24
CA MET A 190 6.72 -6.89 10.60
C MET A 190 6.43 -6.81 9.10
N HIS A 191 6.99 -5.79 8.43
CA HIS A 191 7.01 -5.69 6.97
C HIS A 191 7.90 -6.80 6.41
N LEU A 192 7.50 -8.06 6.64
CA LEU A 192 8.18 -9.23 6.13
C LEU A 192 8.09 -9.18 4.60
N HIS A 193 9.15 -9.60 3.93
CA HIS A 193 9.14 -9.84 2.48
C HIS A 193 8.30 -11.08 2.14
N VAL A 194 7.03 -11.10 2.55
CA VAL A 194 6.13 -12.23 2.41
C VAL A 194 5.04 -11.89 1.40
N PRO A 195 4.93 -12.62 0.27
CA PRO A 195 3.84 -12.43 -0.69
C PRO A 195 2.47 -12.61 -0.02
N HIS A 196 1.48 -11.79 -0.39
CA HIS A 196 0.12 -11.85 0.14
C HIS A 196 -0.54 -13.23 -0.06
N LEU A 197 -0.82 -13.93 1.05
CA LEU A 197 -1.05 -15.39 1.14
C LEU A 197 -2.51 -15.86 1.26
N ARG A 198 -3.52 -15.02 1.01
CA ARG A 198 -4.91 -15.39 1.35
C ARG A 198 -5.48 -16.56 0.53
N SER A 199 -4.99 -16.83 -0.69
CA SER A 199 -5.48 -17.91 -1.56
C SER A 199 -4.67 -19.20 -1.49
N ASP A 200 -3.39 -19.13 -1.10
CA ASP A 200 -2.46 -20.26 -1.20
C ASP A 200 -2.40 -21.12 0.06
N LEU A 201 -2.83 -20.58 1.20
CA LEU A 201 -2.88 -21.34 2.46
C LEU A 201 -3.82 -22.56 2.34
N THR A 202 -5.02 -22.37 1.76
CA THR A 202 -6.01 -23.45 1.60
C THR A 202 -5.52 -24.55 0.66
N LYS A 203 -4.80 -24.19 -0.41
CA LYS A 203 -4.22 -25.17 -1.35
C LYS A 203 -3.05 -25.94 -0.74
N THR A 204 -2.20 -25.25 0.01
CA THR A 204 -1.03 -25.86 0.68
C THR A 204 -1.46 -26.86 1.75
N LEU A 205 -2.53 -26.55 2.49
CA LEU A 205 -3.10 -27.47 3.49
C LEU A 205 -3.86 -28.65 2.86
N GLN A 206 -4.50 -28.46 1.71
CA GLN A 206 -5.09 -29.55 0.92
C GLN A 206 -4.02 -30.53 0.41
N GLN A 207 -2.87 -30.00 -0.02
CA GLN A 207 -1.73 -30.79 -0.49
C GLN A 207 -1.10 -31.61 0.64
N ILE A 208 -0.85 -30.98 1.79
CA ILE A 208 -0.29 -31.65 2.99
C ILE A 208 -1.20 -32.78 3.49
N VAL A 209 -2.53 -32.60 3.46
CA VAL A 209 -3.49 -33.63 3.84
C VAL A 209 -3.53 -34.78 2.82
N HIS A 210 -3.37 -34.48 1.53
CA HIS A 210 -3.36 -35.49 0.47
C HIS A 210 -2.09 -36.35 0.50
N ASP A 211 -0.94 -35.74 0.81
CA ASP A 211 0.36 -36.42 0.81
C ASP A 211 0.53 -37.34 2.05
N MET A 212 -0.12 -37.01 3.17
CA MET A 212 -0.16 -37.89 4.36
C MET A 212 -0.99 -39.17 4.17
N GLN A 213 -1.84 -39.27 3.14
CA GLN A 213 -2.67 -40.46 2.86
C GLN A 213 -1.87 -41.64 2.27
N LYS A 214 -0.63 -41.42 1.82
CA LYS A 214 0.15 -42.41 1.06
C LYS A 214 1.21 -43.17 1.89
N LEU A 215 1.40 -42.83 3.17
CA LEU A 215 2.41 -43.44 4.05
C LEU A 215 1.90 -44.72 4.76
N PRO A 216 2.72 -45.78 4.93
CA PRO A 216 2.33 -47.00 5.64
C PRO A 216 2.12 -46.81 7.16
N SER A 217 2.84 -45.87 7.79
CA SER A 217 2.58 -45.40 9.16
C SER A 217 1.25 -44.62 9.28
N GLY A 218 0.70 -44.20 8.13
CA GLY A 218 -0.59 -43.55 7.99
C GLY A 218 -1.78 -44.47 8.25
N GLN A 219 -1.64 -45.80 8.32
CA GLN A 219 -2.78 -46.68 8.65
C GLN A 219 -3.21 -46.61 10.11
N VAL A 220 -2.27 -46.55 11.05
CA VAL A 220 -2.56 -46.36 12.49
C VAL A 220 -3.05 -44.93 12.75
N MET A 221 -2.46 -43.96 12.05
CA MET A 221 -2.95 -42.59 12.05
C MET A 221 -4.29 -42.45 11.29
N MET A 222 -4.63 -43.31 10.33
CA MET A 222 -5.93 -43.36 9.63
C MET A 222 -7.01 -44.04 10.45
N GLU A 223 -6.72 -44.96 11.36
CA GLU A 223 -7.72 -45.37 12.34
C GLU A 223 -8.08 -44.21 13.27
N GLU A 224 -7.09 -43.39 13.62
CA GLU A 224 -7.28 -42.14 14.37
C GLU A 224 -7.89 -41.01 13.52
N LEU A 225 -7.59 -40.94 12.22
CA LEU A 225 -8.14 -40.00 11.25
C LEU A 225 -9.48 -40.46 10.68
N ASN A 226 -9.87 -41.73 10.81
CA ASN A 226 -11.21 -42.24 10.54
C ASN A 226 -12.11 -41.94 11.75
N ARG A 227 -11.56 -42.02 12.97
CA ARG A 227 -12.20 -41.46 14.16
C ARG A 227 -12.39 -39.95 14.01
N LYS A 228 -11.38 -39.21 13.53
CA LYS A 228 -11.53 -37.79 13.12
C LYS A 228 -12.26 -37.59 11.79
N GLY A 229 -12.42 -38.62 10.98
CA GLY A 229 -13.14 -38.60 9.70
C GLY A 229 -14.64 -38.66 9.95
N GLN A 230 -15.04 -39.32 11.04
CA GLN A 230 -16.37 -39.18 11.64
C GLN A 230 -16.57 -37.75 12.19
N GLU A 231 -15.51 -37.09 12.70
CA GLU A 231 -15.52 -35.67 13.08
C GLU A 231 -15.54 -34.71 11.86
N ILE A 232 -14.91 -35.06 10.73
CA ILE A 232 -14.98 -34.30 9.47
C ILE A 232 -16.34 -34.52 8.78
N SER A 233 -16.92 -35.72 8.90
CA SER A 233 -18.33 -35.92 8.58
C SER A 233 -19.23 -35.09 9.50
N SER A 234 -18.80 -34.64 10.70
CA SER A 234 -19.46 -33.51 11.42
C SER A 234 -19.07 -32.11 10.95
N MET A 235 -17.92 -31.90 10.31
CA MET A 235 -17.67 -30.63 9.60
C MET A 235 -18.52 -30.48 8.34
N ILE A 236 -18.77 -31.56 7.60
CA ILE A 236 -19.69 -31.56 6.44
C ILE A 236 -21.14 -31.29 6.91
N ARG A 237 -21.48 -31.62 8.16
CA ARG A 237 -22.72 -31.22 8.83
C ARG A 237 -22.85 -29.69 9.03
N GLY A 238 -21.79 -28.89 8.79
CA GLY A 238 -21.79 -27.43 8.78
C GLY A 238 -22.27 -26.76 7.48
N ILE A 239 -22.53 -27.51 6.41
CA ILE A 239 -23.07 -26.96 5.14
C ILE A 239 -24.42 -26.24 5.37
N THR A 240 -25.23 -26.72 6.31
CA THR A 240 -26.48 -26.07 6.75
C THR A 240 -26.23 -24.76 7.49
N ALA A 241 -25.16 -24.64 8.27
CA ALA A 241 -24.77 -23.38 8.93
C ALA A 241 -24.30 -22.33 7.91
N TYR A 242 -23.53 -22.73 6.88
CA TYR A 242 -23.19 -21.83 5.77
C TYR A 242 -24.41 -21.40 4.97
N ASN A 243 -25.38 -22.30 4.74
CA ASN A 243 -26.62 -21.92 4.08
C ASN A 243 -27.40 -20.91 4.93
N LEU A 244 -27.43 -21.05 6.25
CA LEU A 244 -28.07 -20.09 7.16
C LEU A 244 -27.32 -18.73 7.19
N GLU A 245 -25.98 -18.74 7.20
CA GLU A 245 -25.17 -17.50 7.12
C GLU A 245 -25.37 -16.81 5.77
N ILE A 246 -25.35 -17.56 4.67
CA ILE A 246 -25.65 -17.06 3.31
C ILE A 246 -27.03 -16.41 3.28
N SER A 247 -28.08 -17.09 3.78
CA SER A 247 -29.44 -16.53 3.82
C SER A 247 -29.52 -15.27 4.70
N LYS A 248 -28.85 -15.22 5.85
CA LYS A 248 -28.81 -14.03 6.72
C LYS A 248 -28.05 -12.86 6.07
N VAL A 249 -26.99 -13.14 5.31
CA VAL A 249 -26.23 -12.13 4.57
C VAL A 249 -27.07 -11.61 3.40
N GLU A 250 -27.76 -12.48 2.67
CA GLU A 250 -28.69 -12.12 1.59
C GLU A 250 -29.86 -11.26 2.12
N GLU A 251 -30.45 -11.63 3.25
CA GLU A 251 -31.50 -10.85 3.92
C GLU A 251 -30.98 -9.45 4.33
N LYS A 252 -29.78 -9.38 4.91
CA LYS A 252 -29.16 -8.09 5.28
C LYS A 252 -28.85 -7.22 4.08
N ILE A 253 -28.42 -7.80 2.95
CA ILE A 253 -28.20 -7.08 1.70
C ILE A 253 -29.54 -6.51 1.21
N SER A 254 -30.60 -7.33 1.17
CA SER A 254 -31.94 -6.89 0.75
C SER A 254 -32.49 -5.76 1.64
N VAL A 255 -32.31 -5.83 2.97
CA VAL A 255 -32.71 -4.75 3.88
C VAL A 255 -31.91 -3.46 3.66
N LEU A 256 -30.62 -3.57 3.31
CA LEU A 256 -29.80 -2.42 2.96
C LEU A 256 -30.21 -1.81 1.61
N GLU A 257 -30.52 -2.63 0.61
CA GLU A 257 -31.04 -2.19 -0.68
C GLU A 257 -32.35 -1.41 -0.53
N ASP A 258 -33.33 -1.96 0.19
CA ASP A 258 -34.60 -1.27 0.51
C ASP A 258 -34.38 0.06 1.24
N ARG A 259 -33.33 0.14 2.07
CA ARG A 259 -32.99 1.37 2.82
C ARG A 259 -32.29 2.39 1.94
N ILE A 260 -31.41 1.95 1.03
CA ILE A 260 -30.77 2.79 0.02
C ILE A 260 -31.83 3.34 -0.95
N ASP A 261 -32.78 2.50 -1.38
CA ASP A 261 -33.85 2.90 -2.31
C ASP A 261 -34.79 3.96 -1.72
N ARG A 262 -35.15 3.80 -0.44
CA ARG A 262 -35.93 4.84 0.27
C ARG A 262 -35.18 6.17 0.40
N LEU A 263 -33.85 6.16 0.35
CA LEU A 263 -33.00 7.33 0.46
C LEU A 263 -32.49 7.86 -0.90
N GLN A 264 -32.97 7.31 -2.02
CA GLN A 264 -32.55 7.71 -3.38
C GLN A 264 -32.72 9.20 -3.70
N HIS A 265 -33.61 9.91 -2.99
CA HIS A 265 -33.83 11.35 -3.17
C HIS A 265 -32.69 12.22 -2.60
N GLU A 266 -31.76 11.62 -1.83
CA GLU A 266 -30.59 12.30 -1.24
C GLU A 266 -29.26 11.57 -1.57
N PRO A 267 -28.87 11.46 -2.85
CA PRO A 267 -27.75 10.62 -3.29
C PRO A 267 -26.37 11.07 -2.78
N MET A 268 -26.24 12.30 -2.29
CA MET A 268 -24.99 12.85 -1.74
C MET A 268 -24.94 12.80 -0.20
N SER A 269 -25.94 12.21 0.46
CA SER A 269 -25.94 12.07 1.92
C SER A 269 -24.86 11.09 2.36
N ALA A 270 -24.03 11.48 3.34
CA ALA A 270 -23.01 10.61 3.93
C ALA A 270 -23.61 9.30 4.46
N ALA A 271 -24.89 9.30 4.84
CA ALA A 271 -25.62 8.10 5.26
C ALA A 271 -25.85 7.11 4.11
N VAL A 272 -26.14 7.61 2.89
CA VAL A 272 -26.33 6.76 1.71
C VAL A 272 -25.02 6.13 1.29
N MET A 273 -23.91 6.90 1.27
CA MET A 273 -22.59 6.35 0.97
C MET A 273 -22.15 5.30 1.98
N ALA A 274 -22.37 5.51 3.28
CA ALA A 274 -22.06 4.52 4.31
C ALA A 274 -22.87 3.22 4.16
N LEU A 275 -24.14 3.32 3.77
CA LEU A 275 -24.98 2.15 3.48
C LEU A 275 -24.53 1.41 2.21
N GLN A 276 -24.10 2.13 1.17
CA GLN A 276 -23.56 1.56 -0.06
C GLN A 276 -22.24 0.81 0.18
N HIS A 277 -21.30 1.39 0.93
CA HIS A 277 -20.06 0.69 1.31
C HIS A 277 -20.33 -0.56 2.16
N LYS A 278 -21.31 -0.49 3.07
CA LYS A 278 -21.71 -1.65 3.88
C LYS A 278 -22.38 -2.74 3.03
N LYS A 279 -23.16 -2.38 2.02
CA LYS A 279 -23.73 -3.30 1.03
C LYS A 279 -22.60 -4.00 0.24
N GLU A 280 -21.68 -3.22 -0.32
CA GLU A 280 -20.56 -3.74 -1.13
C GLU A 280 -19.69 -4.71 -0.31
N TYR A 281 -19.44 -4.40 0.96
CA TYR A 281 -18.74 -5.31 1.87
C TYR A 281 -19.48 -6.65 2.06
N LEU A 282 -20.80 -6.61 2.26
CA LEU A 282 -21.61 -7.81 2.45
C LEU A 282 -21.74 -8.63 1.16
N GLU A 283 -21.77 -8.00 -0.01
CA GLU A 283 -21.76 -8.68 -1.31
C GLU A 283 -20.45 -9.42 -1.56
N ARG A 284 -19.30 -8.81 -1.22
CA ARG A 284 -18.00 -9.50 -1.25
C ARG A 284 -17.99 -10.70 -0.30
N ARG A 285 -18.45 -10.52 0.94
CA ARG A 285 -18.58 -11.62 1.91
C ARG A 285 -19.50 -12.74 1.42
N LEU A 286 -20.61 -12.40 0.75
CA LEU A 286 -21.53 -13.38 0.18
C LEU A 286 -20.86 -14.20 -0.94
N SER A 287 -20.08 -13.55 -1.79
CA SER A 287 -19.29 -14.21 -2.84
C SER A 287 -18.28 -15.19 -2.27
N ASP A 288 -17.58 -14.81 -1.20
CA ASP A 288 -16.62 -15.66 -0.50
C ASP A 288 -17.30 -16.90 0.11
N LEU A 289 -18.44 -16.70 0.79
CA LEU A 289 -19.22 -17.80 1.38
C LEU A 289 -19.77 -18.77 0.33
N LYS A 290 -20.22 -18.26 -0.83
CA LYS A 290 -20.66 -19.09 -1.97
C LYS A 290 -19.51 -19.89 -2.57
N SER A 291 -18.33 -19.28 -2.72
CA SER A 291 -17.13 -19.94 -3.22
C SER A 291 -16.65 -21.05 -2.29
N LEU A 292 -16.70 -20.80 -0.98
CA LEU A 292 -16.38 -21.79 0.05
C LEU A 292 -17.38 -22.95 0.05
N ARG A 293 -18.67 -22.67 -0.09
CA ARG A 293 -19.71 -23.71 -0.23
C ARG A 293 -19.47 -24.62 -1.44
N ILE A 294 -19.14 -24.03 -2.59
CA ILE A 294 -18.83 -24.78 -3.81
C ILE A 294 -17.61 -25.67 -3.57
N THR A 295 -16.56 -25.13 -2.97
CA THR A 295 -15.33 -25.86 -2.65
C THR A 295 -15.61 -27.05 -1.73
N LEU A 296 -16.39 -26.86 -0.66
CA LEU A 296 -16.77 -27.93 0.27
C LEU A 296 -17.64 -29.00 -0.41
N LYS A 297 -18.56 -28.60 -1.30
CA LYS A 297 -19.39 -29.53 -2.07
C LYS A 297 -18.53 -30.39 -3.02
N THR A 298 -17.54 -29.78 -3.66
CA THR A 298 -16.59 -30.49 -4.54
C THR A 298 -15.73 -31.46 -3.72
N ILE A 299 -15.22 -31.06 -2.56
CA ILE A 299 -14.47 -31.94 -1.65
C ILE A 299 -15.32 -33.14 -1.20
N HIS A 300 -16.59 -32.92 -0.88
CA HIS A 300 -17.51 -33.99 -0.50
C HIS A 300 -17.77 -34.98 -1.65
N GLN A 301 -17.92 -34.47 -2.88
CA GLN A 301 -18.09 -35.31 -4.07
C GLN A 301 -16.83 -36.14 -4.39
N LEU A 302 -15.65 -35.63 -4.03
CA LEU A 302 -14.38 -36.33 -4.24
C LEU A 302 -14.09 -37.41 -3.18
N SER A 303 -14.69 -37.33 -1.98
CA SER A 303 -14.37 -38.25 -0.88
C SER A 303 -15.14 -39.59 -0.89
N ASN A 304 -16.19 -39.75 -1.70
CA ASN A 304 -16.95 -41.01 -1.87
C ASN A 304 -17.39 -41.69 -0.54
N ILE A 305 -17.60 -40.93 0.54
CA ILE A 305 -18.08 -41.47 1.82
C ILE A 305 -19.62 -41.44 1.85
N PRO A 306 -20.33 -42.58 1.91
CA PRO A 306 -21.77 -42.60 2.07
C PRO A 306 -22.15 -42.15 3.49
N LEU A 307 -22.91 -41.08 3.62
CA LEU A 307 -23.45 -40.60 4.90
C LEU A 307 -24.75 -41.35 5.23
N GLU A 308 -24.77 -42.10 6.32
CA GLU A 308 -26.02 -42.57 6.93
C GLU A 308 -26.81 -41.35 7.44
N THR A 309 -28.09 -41.29 7.10
CA THR A 309 -29.01 -40.22 7.53
C THR A 309 -29.28 -40.32 9.02
N ILE A 310 -28.62 -39.46 9.81
CA ILE A 310 -28.88 -39.29 11.24
C ILE A 310 -29.96 -38.20 11.41
N PRO A 311 -30.97 -38.37 12.31
CA PRO A 311 -32.08 -37.42 12.48
C PRO A 311 -31.60 -36.02 12.90
N GLU A 312 -32.28 -34.98 12.38
CA GLU A 312 -31.93 -33.55 12.55
C GLU A 312 -31.88 -33.06 14.01
N GLU A 313 -32.38 -33.84 14.97
CA GLU A 313 -32.56 -33.45 16.37
C GLU A 313 -31.29 -33.63 17.24
N GLU A 314 -30.24 -34.29 16.74
CA GLU A 314 -28.98 -34.55 17.49
C GLU A 314 -27.78 -33.65 17.09
N LEU A 315 -27.98 -32.66 16.20
CA LEU A 315 -26.91 -31.81 15.68
C LEU A 315 -26.59 -30.62 16.61
N CYS A 316 -25.48 -30.73 17.35
CA CYS A 316 -24.92 -29.63 18.15
C CYS A 316 -24.21 -28.59 17.25
N ALA A 317 -24.53 -27.32 17.44
CA ALA A 317 -24.02 -26.19 16.67
C ALA A 317 -22.71 -25.60 17.26
N CYS A 318 -21.61 -26.36 17.30
CA CYS A 318 -20.32 -25.84 17.78
C CYS A 318 -19.43 -25.28 16.65
N GLU A 319 -18.71 -24.21 17.00
CA GLU A 319 -17.97 -23.26 16.18
C GLU A 319 -16.60 -23.79 15.68
N ASP A 320 -16.54 -24.99 15.08
CA ASP A 320 -15.27 -25.69 14.79
C ASP A 320 -14.47 -25.16 13.57
N PHE A 321 -14.67 -23.91 13.16
CA PHE A 321 -13.96 -23.29 12.03
C PHE A 321 -12.53 -22.78 12.38
N TYR A 322 -12.01 -23.06 13.57
CA TYR A 322 -10.76 -22.52 14.12
C TYR A 322 -9.53 -23.47 14.06
N GLN A 323 -9.47 -24.45 13.18
CA GLN A 323 -8.42 -25.50 13.23
C GLN A 323 -7.04 -25.17 12.62
N PHE A 324 -6.74 -23.92 12.21
CA PHE A 324 -5.35 -23.53 11.92
C PHE A 324 -4.75 -22.77 13.10
N ARG A 325 -4.47 -23.49 14.18
CA ARG A 325 -3.66 -23.00 15.30
C ARG A 325 -2.18 -23.17 14.97
N ILE A 326 -1.38 -22.11 15.15
CA ILE A 326 0.09 -22.17 15.03
C ILE A 326 0.63 -22.95 16.23
N PHE A 327 0.11 -22.63 17.41
CA PHE A 327 0.44 -23.28 18.66
C PHE A 327 -0.58 -24.36 19.01
N ASN A 328 -0.08 -25.55 19.29
CA ASN A 328 -0.93 -26.67 19.66
C ASN A 328 -0.28 -27.46 20.80
N HIS A 329 -0.81 -27.27 22.01
CA HIS A 329 -0.33 -27.97 23.19
C HIS A 329 -0.52 -29.49 23.14
N LEU A 330 -1.39 -30.02 22.26
CA LEU A 330 -1.63 -31.45 22.09
C LEU A 330 -0.48 -32.16 21.35
N LEU A 331 0.47 -31.41 20.78
CA LEU A 331 1.64 -31.99 20.13
C LEU A 331 2.59 -32.62 21.17
N PRO A 332 3.25 -33.75 20.83
CA PRO A 332 4.31 -34.31 21.68
C PRO A 332 5.38 -33.27 22.01
N ALA A 333 5.99 -33.37 23.21
CA ALA A 333 6.97 -32.38 23.69
C ALA A 333 8.13 -32.16 22.69
N GLU A 334 8.69 -33.24 22.14
CA GLU A 334 9.76 -33.18 21.13
C GLU A 334 9.31 -32.43 19.86
N VAL A 335 8.05 -32.61 19.45
CA VAL A 335 7.48 -31.93 18.27
C VAL A 335 7.25 -30.45 18.57
N ARG A 336 6.83 -30.09 19.78
CA ARG A 336 6.69 -28.68 20.21
C ARG A 336 8.03 -27.95 20.23
N GLU A 337 9.09 -28.60 20.73
CA GLU A 337 10.45 -28.05 20.72
C GLU A 337 10.97 -27.83 19.29
N GLN A 338 10.76 -28.82 18.41
CA GLN A 338 11.09 -28.69 17.00
C GLN A 338 10.30 -27.57 16.32
N LEU A 339 8.99 -27.46 16.59
CA LEU A 339 8.13 -26.41 16.07
C LEU A 339 8.64 -25.03 16.47
N VAL A 340 8.93 -24.81 17.76
CA VAL A 340 9.45 -23.53 18.26
C VAL A 340 10.81 -23.20 17.64
N THR A 341 11.72 -24.18 17.55
CA THR A 341 13.02 -24.00 16.90
C THR A 341 12.87 -23.58 15.44
N LYS A 342 11.98 -24.24 14.69
CA LYS A 342 11.67 -23.89 13.30
C LYS A 342 11.05 -22.50 13.20
N LEU A 343 10.06 -22.17 14.05
CA LEU A 343 9.44 -20.85 14.05
C LEU A 343 10.47 -19.75 14.29
N CYS A 344 11.37 -19.90 15.27
CA CYS A 344 12.45 -18.93 15.51
C CYS A 344 13.36 -18.76 14.28
N TYR A 345 13.78 -19.86 13.66
CA TYR A 345 14.59 -19.82 12.43
C TYR A 345 13.86 -19.11 11.28
N LEU A 346 12.56 -19.36 11.13
CA LEU A 346 11.75 -18.73 10.09
C LEU A 346 11.56 -17.25 10.29
N TRP A 347 11.36 -16.83 11.54
CA TRP A 347 11.32 -15.42 11.88
C TRP A 347 12.65 -14.74 11.57
N ASP A 348 13.77 -15.38 11.93
CA ASP A 348 15.11 -14.89 11.62
C ASP A 348 15.31 -14.68 10.10
N LEU A 349 14.94 -15.69 9.30
CA LEU A 349 14.93 -15.57 7.83
C LEU A 349 14.01 -14.44 7.35
N ALA A 350 12.82 -14.30 7.90
CA ALA A 350 11.85 -13.31 7.44
C ALA A 350 12.25 -11.87 7.79
N VAL A 351 13.02 -11.67 8.87
CA VAL A 351 13.51 -10.34 9.31
C VAL A 351 14.83 -9.94 8.65
N PHE A 352 15.76 -10.88 8.53
CA PHE A 352 17.12 -10.63 8.04
C PHE A 352 17.37 -11.09 6.59
N GLY A 353 16.51 -11.94 6.04
CA GLY A 353 16.68 -12.49 4.70
C GLY A 353 16.44 -11.44 3.61
N GLU A 354 17.51 -10.77 3.16
CA GLU A 354 17.46 -9.89 1.99
C GLU A 354 17.17 -10.65 0.68
N HIS A 355 17.18 -12.00 0.67
CA HIS A 355 17.05 -12.83 -0.54
C HIS A 355 16.07 -14.01 -0.43
N SER A 356 15.27 -14.18 0.64
CA SER A 356 14.33 -15.30 0.68
C SER A 356 13.03 -14.95 -0.04
N HIS A 357 12.90 -15.35 -1.30
CA HIS A 357 11.62 -15.39 -2.04
C HIS A 357 10.59 -16.37 -1.43
N LYS A 358 10.95 -17.06 -0.34
CA LYS A 358 10.14 -18.08 0.32
C LYS A 358 9.22 -17.44 1.37
N SER A 359 7.92 -17.69 1.24
CA SER A 359 6.93 -17.34 2.27
C SER A 359 7.14 -18.20 3.53
N ILE A 360 6.89 -17.64 4.73
CA ILE A 360 6.93 -18.39 6.00
C ILE A 360 6.12 -19.70 5.93
N ILE A 361 5.04 -19.73 5.15
CA ILE A 361 4.16 -20.90 5.00
C ILE A 361 4.76 -21.95 4.04
N SER A 362 5.54 -21.53 3.03
CA SER A 362 6.27 -22.45 2.15
C SER A 362 7.36 -23.21 2.91
N ILE A 363 8.04 -22.53 3.84
CA ILE A 363 9.11 -23.11 4.65
C ILE A 363 8.55 -23.91 5.85
N LEU A 364 7.32 -23.60 6.32
CA LEU A 364 6.59 -24.41 7.31
C LEU A 364 5.98 -25.69 6.74
N SER A 365 5.90 -25.82 5.40
CA SER A 365 5.54 -27.08 4.77
C SER A 365 6.72 -28.07 4.86
N VAL A 366 6.44 -29.37 4.86
CA VAL A 366 7.42 -30.46 5.03
C VAL A 366 8.50 -30.50 3.91
N ALA A 367 8.49 -29.56 2.97
CA ALA A 367 9.29 -29.51 1.75
C ALA A 367 10.82 -29.34 1.93
N ASP A 368 11.34 -28.96 3.10
CA ASP A 368 12.80 -28.90 3.33
C ASP A 368 13.42 -30.27 3.71
N MET A 369 12.62 -31.32 3.83
CA MET A 369 13.15 -32.67 3.73
C MET A 369 13.40 -32.92 2.24
N LYS A 370 14.66 -33.10 1.82
CA LYS A 370 15.01 -33.73 0.52
C LYS A 370 14.58 -35.20 0.53
N GLU A 371 13.33 -35.44 0.86
CA GLU A 371 12.65 -36.72 0.70
C GLU A 371 12.33 -36.83 -0.78
N GLU A 372 12.89 -37.86 -1.39
CA GLU A 372 12.50 -38.28 -2.72
C GLU A 372 11.17 -39.03 -2.60
N PHE A 373 10.19 -38.58 -3.35
CA PHE A 373 8.86 -39.18 -3.46
C PHE A 373 8.78 -39.94 -4.78
N THR A 374 7.91 -40.93 -4.88
CA THR A 374 7.70 -41.67 -6.13
C THR A 374 6.21 -41.72 -6.46
N ASP A 375 5.86 -41.39 -7.69
CA ASP A 375 4.50 -41.58 -8.24
C ASP A 375 4.55 -42.25 -9.63
N GLU A 376 3.42 -42.24 -10.35
CA GLU A 376 3.28 -42.87 -11.66
C GLU A 376 4.20 -42.27 -12.74
N LEU A 377 4.67 -41.03 -12.54
CA LEU A 377 5.57 -40.33 -13.45
C LEU A 377 7.05 -40.53 -13.11
N GLY A 378 7.37 -41.04 -11.93
CA GLY A 378 8.74 -41.37 -11.51
C GLY A 378 9.09 -40.85 -10.12
N THR A 379 10.39 -40.82 -9.81
CA THR A 379 10.91 -40.29 -8.56
C THR A 379 11.09 -38.77 -8.67
N TYR A 380 10.58 -38.02 -7.70
CA TYR A 380 10.64 -36.56 -7.68
C TYR A 380 10.96 -36.00 -6.30
N TYR A 381 11.40 -34.76 -6.27
CA TYR A 381 11.51 -33.96 -5.05
C TYR A 381 10.89 -32.58 -5.29
N PHE A 382 10.59 -31.84 -4.22
CA PHE A 382 10.15 -30.46 -4.34
C PHE A 382 11.35 -29.52 -4.32
N ASP A 383 11.44 -28.62 -5.31
CA ASP A 383 12.48 -27.60 -5.30
C ASP A 383 12.13 -26.40 -4.40
N GLU A 384 13.04 -25.43 -4.35
CA GLU A 384 12.88 -24.20 -3.57
C GLU A 384 11.68 -23.34 -4.00
N ASN A 385 11.16 -23.58 -5.21
CA ASN A 385 10.02 -22.89 -5.81
C ASN A 385 8.72 -23.70 -5.71
N SER A 386 8.73 -24.78 -4.91
CA SER A 386 7.60 -25.70 -4.74
C SER A 386 7.15 -26.40 -6.03
N ARG A 387 8.06 -26.59 -7.00
CA ARG A 387 7.83 -27.38 -8.22
C ARG A 387 8.18 -28.84 -7.96
N LYS A 388 7.43 -29.75 -8.56
CA LYS A 388 7.79 -31.17 -8.60
C LYS A 388 8.90 -31.37 -9.64
N ILE A 389 10.09 -31.71 -9.17
CA ILE A 389 11.24 -32.00 -10.03
C ILE A 389 11.46 -33.50 -10.07
N TYR A 390 11.17 -34.10 -11.21
CA TYR A 390 11.35 -35.52 -11.48
C TYR A 390 12.77 -35.81 -11.96
N LYS A 391 13.31 -36.93 -11.48
CA LYS A 391 14.57 -37.50 -11.92
C LYS A 391 14.30 -38.91 -12.46
N MET A 392 14.68 -39.14 -13.72
CA MET A 392 14.59 -40.45 -14.34
C MET A 392 15.85 -41.27 -14.02
N GLU A 393 15.73 -42.59 -13.93
CA GLU A 393 16.90 -43.45 -13.65
C GLU A 393 17.85 -43.54 -14.85
N GLU A 394 17.36 -43.26 -16.06
CA GLU A 394 18.10 -43.43 -17.32
C GLU A 394 18.78 -42.14 -17.84
N ASP A 395 18.43 -40.97 -17.31
CA ASP A 395 18.96 -39.67 -17.76
C ASP A 395 19.21 -38.73 -16.56
N ASP A 396 20.28 -37.92 -16.65
CA ASP A 396 20.61 -36.88 -15.69
C ASP A 396 19.75 -35.61 -15.86
N THR A 397 18.93 -35.56 -16.92
CA THR A 397 17.96 -34.48 -17.15
C THR A 397 16.88 -34.48 -16.07
N LEU A 398 16.65 -33.32 -15.46
CA LEU A 398 15.55 -33.08 -14.54
C LEU A 398 14.30 -32.67 -15.32
N TYR A 399 13.13 -33.10 -14.86
CA TYR A 399 11.85 -32.81 -15.50
C TYR A 399 10.89 -32.15 -14.52
N GLN A 400 9.91 -31.41 -15.04
CA GLN A 400 8.77 -30.92 -14.28
C GLN A 400 7.47 -31.22 -15.04
N PRO A 401 6.32 -31.36 -14.36
CA PRO A 401 5.05 -31.57 -15.04
C PRO A 401 4.51 -30.24 -15.61
N ASN A 402 3.96 -30.28 -16.83
CA ASN A 402 3.19 -29.17 -17.40
C ASN A 402 1.72 -29.19 -16.90
N GLU A 403 0.88 -28.24 -17.36
CA GLU A 403 -0.56 -28.20 -16.99
C GLU A 403 -1.36 -29.45 -17.44
N SER A 404 -0.89 -30.18 -18.45
CA SER A 404 -1.45 -31.46 -18.89
C SER A 404 -0.87 -32.66 -18.14
N ASN A 405 -0.06 -32.42 -17.11
CA ASN A 405 0.65 -33.42 -16.31
C ASN A 405 1.65 -34.28 -17.12
N GLU A 406 2.15 -33.76 -18.25
CA GLU A 406 3.21 -34.38 -19.03
C GLU A 406 4.57 -33.84 -18.57
N LEU A 407 5.57 -34.71 -18.49
CA LEU A 407 6.92 -34.33 -18.07
C LEU A 407 7.65 -33.57 -19.18
N VAL A 408 8.06 -32.35 -18.86
CA VAL A 408 8.85 -31.48 -19.72
C VAL A 408 10.22 -31.21 -19.09
N PRO A 409 11.30 -31.14 -19.88
CA PRO A 409 12.63 -30.88 -19.33
C PRO A 409 12.70 -29.56 -18.56
N LEU A 410 13.39 -29.59 -17.42
CA LEU A 410 13.71 -28.41 -16.65
C LEU A 410 14.72 -27.58 -17.44
N SER A 411 14.35 -26.34 -17.74
CA SER A 411 15.13 -25.46 -18.61
C SER A 411 15.38 -24.10 -17.98
N ASP A 412 15.56 -24.09 -16.65
CA ASP A 412 15.88 -22.90 -15.88
C ASP A 412 17.23 -22.31 -16.30
N ASP A 413 17.33 -20.99 -16.23
CA ASP A 413 18.59 -20.28 -16.43
C ASP A 413 19.00 -19.55 -15.14
N ALA A 414 20.14 -18.86 -15.16
CA ALA A 414 20.67 -18.19 -13.97
C ALA A 414 19.76 -17.05 -13.46
N GLU A 415 18.86 -16.54 -14.30
CA GLU A 415 18.02 -15.38 -14.01
C GLU A 415 16.54 -15.76 -13.82
N HIS A 416 16.08 -16.86 -14.43
CA HIS A 416 14.66 -17.19 -14.56
C HIS A 416 14.34 -18.65 -14.22
N VAL A 417 13.26 -18.79 -13.46
CA VAL A 417 12.59 -20.06 -13.15
C VAL A 417 11.41 -20.21 -14.11
N TYR A 418 11.42 -21.24 -14.95
CA TYR A 418 10.39 -21.44 -15.97
C TYR A 418 9.30 -22.41 -15.52
N TYR A 419 8.10 -22.13 -16.01
CA TYR A 419 6.86 -22.90 -15.89
C TYR A 419 6.30 -23.17 -17.29
N TYR A 420 5.32 -24.05 -17.39
CA TYR A 420 4.70 -24.42 -18.66
C TYR A 420 3.17 -24.39 -18.53
N ASP A 421 2.51 -23.74 -19.46
CA ASP A 421 1.05 -23.77 -19.64
C ASP A 421 0.69 -24.09 -21.11
N GLU A 422 -0.60 -23.98 -21.46
CA GLU A 422 -1.10 -24.17 -22.82
C GLU A 422 -0.45 -23.25 -23.87
N CYS A 423 0.06 -22.08 -23.47
CA CYS A 423 0.74 -21.12 -24.33
C CYS A 423 2.25 -21.37 -24.43
N GLY A 424 2.78 -22.27 -23.60
CA GLY A 424 4.14 -22.76 -23.64
C GLY A 424 4.95 -22.35 -22.42
N ARG A 425 6.26 -22.17 -22.62
CA ARG A 425 7.22 -21.92 -21.54
C ARG A 425 7.23 -20.45 -21.14
N TYR A 426 7.03 -20.16 -19.85
CA TYR A 426 7.03 -18.81 -19.31
C TYR A 426 7.74 -18.71 -17.97
N PHE A 427 8.13 -17.51 -17.58
CA PHE A 427 8.58 -17.18 -16.22
C PHE A 427 7.74 -16.02 -15.68
N ILE A 428 7.77 -15.79 -14.37
CA ILE A 428 7.08 -14.66 -13.75
C ILE A 428 8.09 -13.54 -13.55
N ASP A 429 7.91 -12.41 -14.22
CA ASP A 429 8.79 -11.26 -14.02
C ASP A 429 8.63 -10.73 -12.59
N SER A 430 9.77 -10.59 -11.90
CA SER A 430 9.83 -10.14 -10.50
C SER A 430 9.27 -8.73 -10.30
N LYS A 431 9.39 -7.86 -11.31
CA LYS A 431 8.96 -6.45 -11.24
C LYS A 431 7.48 -6.30 -11.56
N THR A 432 7.04 -6.81 -12.71
CA THR A 432 5.65 -6.64 -13.16
C THR A 432 4.69 -7.68 -12.60
N ARG A 433 5.19 -8.81 -12.07
CA ARG A 433 4.41 -9.98 -11.64
C ARG A 433 3.55 -10.59 -12.75
N GLN A 434 3.89 -10.33 -14.01
CA GLN A 434 3.21 -10.89 -15.18
C GLN A 434 3.95 -12.11 -15.74
N ARG A 435 3.22 -12.97 -16.45
CA ARG A 435 3.81 -14.10 -17.18
C ARG A 435 4.53 -13.58 -18.42
N VAL A 436 5.80 -13.91 -18.53
CA VAL A 436 6.63 -13.62 -19.71
C VAL A 436 6.98 -14.94 -20.39
N TYR A 437 6.46 -15.12 -21.60
CA TYR A 437 6.62 -16.33 -22.40
C TYR A 437 7.91 -16.23 -23.22
N LYS A 438 8.75 -17.26 -23.13
CA LYS A 438 10.06 -17.30 -23.79
C LYS A 438 10.43 -18.74 -24.14
N ALA A 439 10.44 -19.06 -25.43
CA ALA A 439 10.60 -20.43 -25.92
C ALA A 439 11.97 -21.06 -25.63
N HIS A 440 13.05 -20.30 -25.78
CA HIS A 440 14.44 -20.72 -25.48
C HIS A 440 15.28 -19.49 -25.11
N ALA A 441 16.53 -19.66 -24.65
CA ALA A 441 17.34 -18.57 -24.07
C ALA A 441 17.51 -17.35 -25.01
N THR A 442 17.62 -17.57 -26.32
CA THR A 442 17.76 -16.51 -27.35
C THR A 442 16.43 -16.12 -28.01
N ALA A 443 15.30 -16.67 -27.55
CA ALA A 443 14.00 -16.34 -28.12
C ALA A 443 13.54 -14.95 -27.67
N SER A 444 12.66 -14.34 -28.48
CA SER A 444 11.92 -13.17 -28.04
C SER A 444 11.03 -13.48 -26.84
N GLU A 445 10.82 -12.47 -26.01
CA GLU A 445 9.91 -12.51 -24.87
C GLU A 445 8.55 -11.95 -25.29
N TYR A 446 7.48 -12.58 -24.81
CA TYR A 446 6.10 -12.20 -25.08
C TYR A 446 5.35 -12.06 -23.76
N MET A 447 4.38 -11.16 -23.69
CA MET A 447 3.47 -11.00 -22.57
C MET A 447 2.04 -11.14 -23.05
N MET A 448 1.19 -11.75 -22.25
CA MET A 448 -0.23 -11.89 -22.58
C MET A 448 -0.99 -10.61 -22.22
N ASP A 449 -1.73 -10.06 -23.18
CA ASP A 449 -2.61 -8.93 -22.92
C ASP A 449 -3.92 -9.34 -22.24
N SER A 450 -4.78 -8.36 -21.93
CA SER A 450 -6.09 -8.62 -21.32
C SER A 450 -7.07 -9.38 -22.22
N THR A 451 -6.77 -9.51 -23.51
CA THR A 451 -7.57 -10.25 -24.49
C THR A 451 -7.08 -11.69 -24.69
N GLY A 452 -5.96 -12.07 -24.07
CA GLY A 452 -5.33 -13.39 -24.20
C GLY A 452 -4.37 -13.49 -25.39
N ILE A 453 -4.01 -12.38 -26.04
CA ILE A 453 -3.07 -12.37 -27.16
C ILE A 453 -1.65 -12.15 -26.64
N LEU A 454 -0.70 -12.95 -27.13
CA LEU A 454 0.72 -12.78 -26.84
C LEU A 454 1.29 -11.61 -27.64
N LEU A 455 1.59 -10.53 -26.94
CA LEU A 455 2.28 -9.36 -27.47
C LEU A 455 3.78 -9.50 -27.21
N LYS A 456 4.58 -9.34 -28.26
CA LYS A 456 6.04 -9.34 -28.15
C LYS A 456 6.45 -8.16 -27.26
N SER A 457 7.26 -8.42 -26.23
CA SER A 457 7.70 -7.39 -25.27
C SER A 457 9.19 -7.08 -25.41
N LYS A 458 10.01 -8.08 -25.74
CA LYS A 458 11.46 -7.92 -25.89
C LYS A 458 12.05 -8.88 -26.92
N GLU A 459 13.09 -8.44 -27.62
CA GLU A 459 13.84 -9.22 -28.61
C GLU A 459 15.30 -8.79 -28.62
N GLU A 460 16.20 -9.73 -28.87
CA GLU A 460 17.63 -9.45 -29.02
C GLU A 460 18.06 -9.80 -30.44
N ILE A 461 18.54 -8.81 -31.20
CA ILE A 461 19.07 -8.99 -32.56
C ILE A 461 20.47 -8.37 -32.60
N ASP A 462 21.46 -9.14 -33.03
CA ASP A 462 22.86 -8.70 -33.19
C ASP A 462 23.44 -8.00 -31.94
N GLY A 463 23.08 -8.50 -30.75
CA GLY A 463 23.51 -7.95 -29.46
C GLY A 463 22.84 -6.63 -29.06
N THR A 464 21.84 -6.17 -29.82
CA THR A 464 20.99 -5.04 -29.47
C THR A 464 19.64 -5.54 -28.94
N THR A 465 19.31 -5.14 -27.72
CA THR A 465 18.02 -5.46 -27.10
C THR A 465 16.97 -4.43 -27.51
N PHE A 466 15.97 -4.91 -28.23
CA PHE A 466 14.77 -4.19 -28.59
C PHE A 466 13.64 -4.52 -27.60
N TYR A 467 12.87 -3.49 -27.26
CA TYR A 467 11.68 -3.53 -26.44
C TYR A 467 10.48 -3.10 -27.28
N TYR A 468 9.29 -3.47 -26.84
CA TYR A 468 8.04 -3.16 -27.53
C TYR A 468 7.06 -2.49 -26.57
N ASP A 469 6.44 -1.42 -27.02
CA ASP A 469 5.36 -0.73 -26.32
C ASP A 469 4.26 -0.30 -27.31
N ASN A 470 3.36 0.57 -26.84
CA ASN A 470 2.25 1.08 -27.65
C ASN A 470 2.69 1.99 -28.81
N TYR A 471 3.91 2.52 -28.80
CA TYR A 471 4.49 3.35 -29.86
C TYR A 471 5.30 2.53 -30.86
N GLY A 472 5.68 1.30 -30.51
CA GLY A 472 6.28 0.32 -31.42
C GLY A 472 7.55 -0.30 -30.85
N ARG A 473 8.45 -0.72 -31.74
CA ARG A 473 9.73 -1.33 -31.38
C ARG A 473 10.77 -0.24 -31.11
N TYR A 474 11.44 -0.29 -29.97
CA TYR A 474 12.52 0.64 -29.60
C TYR A 474 13.71 -0.05 -28.96
N TYR A 475 14.86 0.61 -28.90
CA TYR A 475 16.00 0.22 -28.08
C TYR A 475 16.44 1.40 -27.22
N ILE A 476 17.21 1.11 -26.16
CA ILE A 476 17.74 2.15 -25.27
C ILE A 476 19.16 2.47 -25.72
N ASN A 477 19.42 3.73 -26.07
CA ASN A 477 20.76 4.17 -26.47
C ASN A 477 21.70 4.35 -25.26
N GLN A 478 22.96 4.73 -25.49
CA GLN A 478 23.95 4.95 -24.43
C GLN A 478 23.57 6.06 -23.45
N ASP A 479 22.72 7.00 -23.86
CA ASP A 479 22.23 8.11 -23.03
C ASP A 479 20.97 7.75 -22.24
N GLY A 480 20.48 6.51 -22.34
CA GLY A 480 19.25 6.07 -21.69
C GLY A 480 17.95 6.50 -22.39
N LYS A 481 18.03 6.98 -23.63
CA LYS A 481 16.87 7.42 -24.42
C LYS A 481 16.24 6.27 -25.21
N HIS A 482 14.92 6.29 -25.33
CA HIS A 482 14.15 5.31 -26.12
C HIS A 482 14.17 5.71 -27.60
N ILE A 483 14.79 4.88 -28.43
CA ILE A 483 14.93 5.08 -29.87
C ILE A 483 14.07 4.08 -30.62
N TYR A 484 12.99 4.55 -31.22
CA TYR A 484 12.02 3.74 -31.96
C TYR A 484 12.50 3.50 -33.39
N ARG A 485 12.43 2.24 -33.84
CA ARG A 485 12.89 1.81 -35.16
C ARG A 485 12.10 0.61 -35.68
N ASP A 486 11.49 0.75 -36.85
CA ASP A 486 10.81 -0.35 -37.55
C ASP A 486 11.78 -1.41 -38.08
N THR A 487 11.31 -2.64 -38.29
CA THR A 487 12.10 -3.81 -38.72
C THR A 487 13.00 -3.54 -39.92
N ASP A 488 12.52 -2.77 -40.88
CA ASP A 488 13.18 -2.55 -42.17
C ASP A 488 13.51 -1.08 -42.45
N ALA A 489 13.27 -0.18 -41.49
CA ALA A 489 13.52 1.25 -41.67
C ALA A 489 14.90 1.67 -41.15
N ALA A 490 15.57 2.52 -41.94
CA ALA A 490 16.78 3.23 -41.51
C ALA A 490 16.48 4.48 -40.67
N SER A 491 15.21 4.86 -40.53
CA SER A 491 14.79 6.02 -39.76
C SER A 491 14.64 5.65 -38.29
N GLU A 492 15.26 6.45 -37.42
CA GLU A 492 15.14 6.37 -35.97
C GLU A 492 14.26 7.52 -35.46
N TYR A 493 13.51 7.27 -34.40
CA TYR A 493 12.60 8.25 -33.80
C TYR A 493 12.80 8.31 -32.28
N GLU A 494 12.64 9.48 -31.69
CA GLU A 494 12.65 9.71 -30.23
C GLU A 494 11.27 10.22 -29.80
N ASN A 495 10.83 9.87 -28.59
CA ASN A 495 9.64 10.47 -28.00
C ASN A 495 9.96 11.88 -27.49
N ASP A 496 9.18 12.88 -27.91
CA ASP A 496 9.35 14.30 -27.52
C ASP A 496 8.91 14.61 -26.07
N GLY A 497 8.43 13.62 -25.31
CA GLY A 497 7.87 13.78 -23.97
C GLY A 497 6.43 14.27 -23.96
N LEU A 498 5.86 14.60 -25.12
CA LEU A 498 4.46 14.99 -25.33
C LEU A 498 3.64 13.86 -25.96
N GLY A 499 4.26 12.69 -26.20
CA GLY A 499 3.62 11.52 -26.77
C GLY A 499 3.75 11.40 -28.29
N ASN A 500 4.57 12.24 -28.94
CA ASN A 500 4.84 12.14 -30.38
C ASN A 500 6.22 11.54 -30.65
N LEU A 501 6.31 10.69 -31.68
CA LEU A 501 7.58 10.19 -32.21
C LEU A 501 8.16 11.19 -33.21
N VAL A 502 9.27 11.82 -32.82
CA VAL A 502 10.02 12.76 -33.66
C VAL A 502 11.20 12.05 -34.28
N ARG A 503 11.31 12.12 -35.61
CA ARG A 503 12.43 11.50 -36.33
C ARG A 503 13.76 12.10 -35.87
N ILE A 504 14.67 11.25 -35.38
CA ILE A 504 16.05 11.62 -35.10
C ILE A 504 16.72 11.83 -36.46
N ARG A 505 16.92 13.09 -36.80
CA ARG A 505 17.67 13.44 -38.01
C ARG A 505 19.14 13.19 -37.72
N SER A 506 19.78 12.38 -38.56
CA SER A 506 21.25 12.29 -38.54
C SER A 506 21.83 13.69 -38.65
N HIS A 507 22.95 13.97 -37.98
CA HIS A 507 23.64 15.26 -37.90
C HIS A 507 23.98 15.91 -39.27
N LEU A 508 23.63 15.27 -40.39
CA LEU A 508 23.79 15.74 -41.77
C LEU A 508 22.59 16.57 -42.28
N ASP A 509 21.43 16.56 -41.61
CA ASP A 509 20.27 17.39 -41.96
C ASP A 509 20.11 18.60 -41.01
N ILE A 510 21.23 19.15 -40.52
CA ILE A 510 21.22 20.47 -39.90
C ILE A 510 20.83 21.45 -41.01
N PHE A 511 19.66 22.08 -40.87
CA PHE A 511 19.30 23.25 -41.66
C PHE A 511 20.52 24.16 -41.73
N GLU A 512 21.01 24.44 -42.94
CA GLU A 512 22.10 25.39 -43.13
C GLU A 512 21.78 26.64 -42.30
N PRO A 513 22.68 27.07 -41.39
CA PRO A 513 22.49 28.32 -40.67
C PRO A 513 22.20 29.39 -41.72
N CYS A 514 21.17 30.21 -41.44
CA CYS A 514 20.76 31.29 -42.34
C CYS A 514 22.02 32.00 -42.84
N PRO A 515 22.25 32.10 -44.17
CA PRO A 515 23.49 32.66 -44.68
C PRO A 515 23.74 34.00 -44.01
N ASP A 516 24.96 34.20 -43.52
CA ASP A 516 25.39 35.45 -42.89
C ASP A 516 24.91 36.66 -43.72
N ASP A 517 24.55 37.76 -43.04
CA ASP A 517 23.86 39.01 -43.47
C ASP A 517 24.20 39.63 -44.86
N ALA A 518 25.10 39.05 -45.63
CA ALA A 518 25.53 39.45 -46.97
C ALA A 518 24.47 39.32 -48.09
N HIS A 519 23.34 38.63 -47.87
CA HIS A 519 22.28 38.48 -48.88
C HIS A 519 20.88 38.88 -48.39
N VAL A 520 20.79 39.87 -47.50
CA VAL A 520 19.50 40.50 -47.14
C VAL A 520 19.01 41.34 -48.33
N THR A 521 18.08 40.79 -49.11
CA THR A 521 17.30 41.54 -50.12
C THR A 521 16.58 42.73 -49.46
N GLU A 522 16.38 43.83 -50.21
CA GLU A 522 15.70 45.03 -49.66
C GLU A 522 14.33 44.71 -49.05
N ASP A 523 13.63 43.72 -49.60
CA ASP A 523 12.35 43.24 -49.10
C ASP A 523 12.42 42.72 -47.67
N PHE A 524 13.48 42.01 -47.28
CA PHE A 524 13.64 41.51 -45.93
C PHE A 524 13.92 42.65 -44.93
N ARG A 525 14.69 43.66 -45.35
CA ARG A 525 14.92 44.87 -44.53
C ARG A 525 13.62 45.64 -44.33
N TYR A 526 12.83 45.80 -45.40
CA TYR A 526 11.53 46.45 -45.36
C TYR A 526 10.55 45.71 -44.43
N LEU A 527 10.44 44.38 -44.56
CA LEU A 527 9.58 43.56 -43.70
C LEU A 527 10.01 43.61 -42.23
N LYS A 528 11.32 43.54 -41.95
CA LYS A 528 11.86 43.64 -40.59
C LYS A 528 11.54 45.00 -39.96
N GLN A 529 11.58 46.09 -40.73
CA GLN A 529 11.27 47.43 -40.25
C GLN A 529 9.76 47.67 -40.07
N THR A 530 8.93 47.16 -40.97
CA THR A 530 7.48 47.48 -41.00
C THR A 530 6.64 46.53 -40.16
N VAL A 531 6.89 45.22 -40.25
CA VAL A 531 6.07 44.19 -39.59
C VAL A 531 6.86 43.33 -38.61
N GLY A 532 8.18 43.48 -38.56
CA GLY A 532 9.06 42.64 -37.74
C GLY A 532 8.78 42.71 -36.24
N THR A 533 8.48 43.90 -35.72
CA THR A 533 8.13 44.08 -34.28
C THR A 533 6.79 43.42 -33.96
N ALA A 534 5.77 43.67 -34.79
CA ALA A 534 4.44 43.08 -34.63
C ALA A 534 4.47 41.55 -34.67
N LEU A 535 5.19 40.99 -35.66
CA LEU A 535 5.35 39.54 -35.79
C LEU A 535 6.11 38.95 -34.60
N ARG A 536 7.18 39.58 -34.13
CA ARG A 536 7.96 39.08 -32.99
C ARG A 536 7.11 39.00 -31.72
N GLU A 537 6.36 40.06 -31.41
CA GLU A 537 5.51 40.09 -30.22
C GLU A 537 4.35 39.09 -30.33
N CYS A 538 3.68 39.02 -31.48
CA CYS A 538 2.55 38.11 -31.66
C CYS A 538 2.98 36.63 -31.72
N ILE A 539 4.14 36.32 -32.29
CA ILE A 539 4.70 34.96 -32.29
C ILE A 539 5.12 34.57 -30.87
N ALA A 540 5.75 35.48 -30.11
CA ALA A 540 6.06 35.22 -28.71
C ALA A 540 4.79 34.92 -27.90
N ASP A 541 3.70 35.64 -28.16
CA ASP A 541 2.41 35.45 -27.50
C ASP A 541 1.78 34.08 -27.84
N VAL A 542 1.90 33.63 -29.10
CA VAL A 542 1.47 32.29 -29.54
C VAL A 542 2.29 31.19 -28.84
N ILE A 543 3.61 31.36 -28.74
CA ILE A 543 4.50 30.40 -28.06
C ILE A 543 4.16 30.30 -26.57
N LEU A 544 3.84 31.43 -25.93
CA LEU A 544 3.49 31.47 -24.51
C LEU A 544 2.14 30.82 -24.21
N HIS A 545 1.13 31.03 -25.06
CA HIS A 545 -0.23 30.57 -24.80
C HIS A 545 -0.59 29.22 -25.40
N GLN A 546 0.24 28.69 -26.32
CA GLN A 546 0.07 27.39 -27.00
C GLN A 546 -1.40 27.06 -27.38
N PRO A 547 -2.05 27.93 -28.17
CA PRO A 547 -3.43 27.75 -28.56
C PRO A 547 -3.61 26.54 -29.48
N ALA A 548 -4.78 25.89 -29.42
CA ALA A 548 -5.10 24.72 -30.24
C ALA A 548 -5.04 24.97 -31.76
N ASP A 549 -5.23 26.22 -32.20
CA ASP A 549 -5.02 26.65 -33.58
C ASP A 549 -4.07 27.87 -33.61
N PRO A 550 -2.76 27.64 -33.79
CA PRO A 550 -1.75 28.70 -33.73
C PRO A 550 -1.85 29.69 -34.87
N ILE A 551 -2.34 29.29 -36.05
CA ILE A 551 -2.48 30.16 -37.22
C ILE A 551 -3.64 31.13 -36.99
N LYS A 552 -4.79 30.61 -36.56
CA LYS A 552 -5.95 31.44 -36.25
C LYS A 552 -5.65 32.41 -35.10
N TYR A 553 -4.99 31.93 -34.04
CA TYR A 553 -4.61 32.78 -32.92
C TYR A 553 -3.62 33.88 -33.34
N LEU A 554 -2.57 33.54 -34.09
CA LEU A 554 -1.59 34.52 -34.59
C LEU A 554 -2.27 35.62 -35.42
N SER A 555 -3.21 35.24 -36.30
CA SER A 555 -3.96 36.20 -37.11
C SER A 555 -4.78 37.18 -36.24
N ALA A 556 -5.45 36.68 -35.20
CA ALA A 556 -6.21 37.50 -34.27
C ALA A 556 -5.30 38.42 -33.44
N SER A 557 -4.15 37.92 -32.99
CA SER A 557 -3.16 38.72 -32.25
C SER A 557 -2.58 39.85 -33.09
N LEU A 558 -2.30 39.60 -34.37
CA LEU A 558 -1.81 40.65 -35.29
C LEU A 558 -2.85 41.75 -35.54
N ILE A 559 -4.13 41.39 -35.69
CA ILE A 559 -5.22 42.37 -35.82
C ILE A 559 -5.31 43.22 -34.54
N LYS A 560 -5.31 42.57 -33.37
CA LYS A 560 -5.35 43.25 -32.08
C LYS A 560 -4.13 44.16 -31.85
N TYR A 561 -2.95 43.73 -32.27
CA TYR A 561 -1.73 44.55 -32.19
C TYR A 561 -1.88 45.86 -32.97
N ARG A 562 -2.41 45.77 -34.20
CA ARG A 562 -2.69 46.95 -35.02
C ARG A 562 -3.71 47.87 -34.35
N GLU A 563 -4.82 47.35 -33.86
CA GLU A 563 -5.84 48.14 -33.16
C GLU A 563 -5.26 48.87 -31.93
N ASN A 564 -4.40 48.19 -31.17
CA ASN A 564 -3.73 48.78 -30.01
C ASN A 564 -2.75 49.89 -30.41
N MET A 565 -2.03 49.75 -31.52
CA MET A 565 -1.15 50.79 -32.04
C MET A 565 -1.95 52.03 -32.48
N GLU A 566 -3.03 51.85 -33.23
CA GLU A 566 -3.92 52.95 -33.65
C GLU A 566 -4.54 53.68 -32.42
N LEU A 567 -4.90 52.92 -31.38
CA LEU A 567 -5.42 53.49 -30.13
C LEU A 567 -4.34 54.27 -29.35
N LYS A 568 -3.10 53.78 -29.35
CA LYS A 568 -1.97 54.42 -28.68
C LYS A 568 -1.61 55.74 -29.36
N ASP A 569 -1.60 55.77 -30.69
CA ASP A 569 -1.36 56.99 -31.45
C ASP A 569 -2.46 58.03 -31.17
N ARG A 570 -3.74 57.64 -31.20
CA ARG A 570 -4.87 58.53 -30.89
C ARG A 570 -4.78 59.11 -29.46
N ARG A 571 -4.40 58.30 -28.48
CA ARG A 571 -4.18 58.77 -27.10
C ARG A 571 -3.01 59.72 -26.99
N SER A 572 -1.97 59.53 -27.81
CA SER A 572 -0.81 60.41 -27.82
C SER A 572 -1.15 61.79 -28.39
N THR A 573 -1.94 61.85 -29.46
CA THR A 573 -2.40 63.11 -30.07
C THR A 573 -3.37 63.84 -29.16
N GLU A 574 -4.35 63.15 -28.56
CA GLU A 574 -5.27 63.75 -27.58
C GLU A 574 -4.53 64.32 -26.37
N LYS A 575 -3.48 63.64 -25.90
CA LYS A 575 -2.66 64.11 -24.79
C LYS A 575 -1.85 65.36 -25.15
N GLU A 576 -1.34 65.43 -26.38
CA GLU A 576 -0.61 66.59 -26.87
C GLU A 576 -1.54 67.81 -27.02
N GLU A 577 -2.74 67.62 -27.57
CA GLU A 577 -3.78 68.65 -27.65
C GLU A 577 -4.18 69.19 -26.26
N LEU A 578 -4.42 68.29 -25.29
CA LEU A 578 -4.71 68.69 -23.90
C LEU A 578 -3.54 69.43 -23.24
N ASN A 579 -2.30 69.13 -23.62
CA ASN A 579 -1.14 69.81 -23.06
C ASN A 579 -0.98 71.21 -23.64
N ILE A 580 -1.23 71.37 -24.95
CA ILE A 580 -1.29 72.67 -25.62
C ILE A 580 -2.41 73.53 -24.99
N GLU A 581 -3.59 72.96 -24.77
CA GLU A 581 -4.72 73.67 -24.15
C GLU A 581 -4.40 74.11 -22.71
N ARG A 582 -3.70 73.27 -21.93
CA ARG A 582 -3.22 73.66 -20.59
C ARG A 582 -2.22 74.80 -20.64
N GLU A 583 -1.28 74.78 -21.59
CA GLU A 583 -0.29 75.86 -21.74
C GLU A 583 -0.96 77.19 -22.12
N ILE A 584 -1.95 77.16 -23.00
CA ILE A 584 -2.75 78.34 -23.36
C ILE A 584 -3.46 78.90 -22.13
N ARG A 585 -4.17 78.04 -21.36
CA ARG A 585 -4.89 78.49 -20.16
C ARG A 585 -3.96 79.11 -19.11
N LEU A 586 -2.78 78.52 -18.93
CA LEU A 586 -1.79 79.00 -17.96
C LEU A 586 -1.15 80.32 -18.40
N ALA A 587 -0.98 80.54 -19.71
CA ALA A 587 -0.56 81.82 -20.28
C ALA A 587 -1.64 82.91 -20.13
N GLU A 588 -2.92 82.57 -20.32
CA GLU A 588 -4.03 83.48 -20.11
C GLU A 588 -4.19 83.89 -18.63
N GLU A 589 -4.09 82.95 -17.70
CA GLU A 589 -4.10 83.21 -16.25
C GLU A 589 -2.92 84.13 -15.84
N ARG A 590 -1.72 83.90 -16.38
CA ARG A 590 -0.55 84.76 -16.14
C ARG A 590 -0.78 86.18 -16.69
N ALA A 591 -1.32 86.33 -17.89
CA ALA A 591 -1.61 87.64 -18.48
C ALA A 591 -2.73 88.39 -17.76
N ALA A 592 -3.70 87.67 -17.16
CA ALA A 592 -4.73 88.26 -16.31
C ALA A 592 -4.17 88.73 -14.96
N ALA A 593 -3.29 87.92 -14.34
CA ALA A 593 -2.61 88.28 -13.10
C ALA A 593 -1.69 89.50 -13.28
N GLU A 594 -0.97 89.59 -14.40
CA GLU A 594 -0.12 90.74 -14.72
C GLU A 594 -0.96 92.02 -14.93
N ARG A 595 -2.10 91.91 -15.64
CA ARG A 595 -3.05 93.03 -15.77
C ARG A 595 -3.61 93.48 -14.42
N ALA A 596 -4.02 92.54 -13.56
CA ALA A 596 -4.51 92.85 -12.22
C ALA A 596 -3.42 93.49 -11.33
N ALA A 597 -2.17 93.04 -11.45
CA ALA A 597 -1.03 93.62 -10.74
C ALA A 597 -0.72 95.04 -11.20
N MET A 598 -0.80 95.31 -12.51
CA MET A 598 -0.60 96.65 -13.06
C MET A 598 -1.72 97.61 -12.63
N GLU A 599 -2.97 97.15 -12.61
CA GLU A 599 -4.11 97.93 -12.12
C GLU A 599 -4.01 98.23 -10.62
N ALA A 600 -3.58 97.25 -9.81
CA ALA A 600 -3.30 97.44 -8.39
C ALA A 600 -2.13 98.41 -8.13
N ALA A 601 -1.07 98.36 -8.96
CA ALA A 601 0.06 99.28 -8.86
C ALA A 601 -0.34 100.72 -9.19
N LEU A 602 -1.19 100.93 -10.20
CA LEU A 602 -1.75 102.25 -10.55
C LEU A 602 -2.63 102.82 -9.44
N LEU A 603 -3.41 101.98 -8.75
CA LEU A 603 -4.18 102.40 -7.58
C LEU A 603 -3.30 102.73 -6.35
N ALA A 604 -2.16 102.05 -6.19
CA ALA A 604 -1.21 102.30 -5.10
C ALA A 604 -0.33 103.55 -5.33
N GLN A 605 -0.19 104.02 -6.57
CA GLN A 605 0.65 105.16 -6.95
C GLN A 605 -0.12 106.50 -7.09
N GLY A 606 -1.33 106.57 -6.54
CA GLY A 606 -2.18 107.77 -6.46
C GLY A 606 -1.97 108.61 -5.20
N GLY A 607 -0.78 108.61 -4.60
CA GLY A 607 -0.47 109.41 -3.42
C GLY A 607 1.04 109.63 -3.25
N SER A 608 1.43 110.91 -3.19
CA SER A 608 2.78 111.44 -2.96
C SER A 608 3.60 111.77 -4.22
N GLU A 609 3.31 112.98 -4.70
CA GLU A 609 4.24 113.92 -5.33
C GLU A 609 5.67 113.86 -4.74
N ALA A 610 6.68 113.82 -5.62
CA ALA A 610 7.78 114.79 -5.68
C ALA A 610 8.92 114.28 -6.60
N SER A 611 9.05 114.93 -7.76
CA SER A 611 10.30 115.52 -8.27
C SER A 611 11.60 114.72 -8.13
N TYR A 612 12.11 114.16 -9.25
CA TYR A 612 13.34 114.64 -9.90
C TYR A 612 13.51 114.03 -11.31
N ASP A 613 13.79 114.93 -12.25
CA ASP A 613 14.49 114.84 -13.55
C ASP A 613 15.65 113.80 -13.60
N SER A 614 16.17 113.28 -14.72
CA SER A 614 16.07 113.60 -16.14
C SER A 614 16.65 112.44 -16.98
N ASN A 615 16.12 112.28 -18.19
CA ASN A 615 16.71 111.70 -19.41
C ASN A 615 18.10 111.02 -19.34
N LEU A 616 18.12 109.70 -19.52
CA LEU A 616 19.17 109.02 -20.29
C LEU A 616 18.52 108.08 -21.33
N LEU A 617 17.93 108.71 -22.34
CA LEU A 617 17.48 108.06 -23.57
C LEU A 617 18.68 107.58 -24.39
N LYS A 618 18.53 106.38 -24.94
CA LYS A 618 18.95 105.96 -26.29
C LYS A 618 20.44 105.74 -26.58
N TYR A 619 20.63 104.71 -27.42
CA TYR A 619 21.85 104.21 -28.09
C TYR A 619 22.68 103.25 -27.22
N THR A 620 23.06 102.04 -27.69
CA THR A 620 23.55 101.72 -29.03
C THR A 620 23.52 100.21 -29.36
N SER A 621 23.38 99.92 -30.68
CA SER A 621 24.00 98.86 -31.51
C SER A 621 23.70 97.38 -31.19
N MET A 622 23.11 96.53 -32.06
CA MET A 622 23.39 96.12 -33.45
C MET A 622 24.80 95.53 -33.72
N HIS A 623 24.80 94.40 -34.45
CA HIS A 623 25.89 93.54 -34.98
C HIS A 623 26.51 92.51 -34.01
N HIS A 624 26.78 91.25 -34.38
CA HIS A 624 27.17 90.67 -35.67
C HIS A 624 26.66 89.22 -35.89
N GLN A 625 26.58 88.89 -37.17
CA GLN A 625 26.31 87.61 -37.82
C GLN A 625 27.60 86.80 -38.05
N ASP A 626 27.42 85.50 -38.31
CA ASP A 626 28.24 84.59 -39.14
C ASP A 626 29.23 83.57 -38.50
N ASP A 627 28.95 82.32 -38.88
CA ASP A 627 29.82 81.26 -39.40
C ASP A 627 30.78 80.42 -38.53
N ALA A 628 30.30 79.18 -38.29
CA ALA A 628 30.79 77.93 -38.90
C ALA A 628 32.04 77.17 -38.37
N VAL A 629 31.92 75.83 -38.50
CA VAL A 629 32.97 74.80 -38.73
C VAL A 629 33.58 74.05 -37.51
N SER A 630 33.08 72.81 -37.31
CA SER A 630 33.81 71.51 -37.43
C SER A 630 34.60 70.85 -36.27
N VAL A 631 34.16 69.61 -35.99
CA VAL A 631 34.89 68.31 -35.86
C VAL A 631 35.73 67.97 -34.61
N GLY A 632 35.50 66.72 -34.16
CA GLY A 632 36.45 65.79 -33.51
C GLY A 632 36.31 65.75 -32.00
N GLY A 633 36.21 64.62 -31.30
CA GLY A 633 36.52 63.22 -31.59
C GLY A 633 36.90 62.57 -30.24
N ALA A 634 36.39 61.36 -30.01
CA ALA A 634 36.76 60.33 -29.04
C ALA A 634 37.76 60.63 -27.89
N SER A 635 37.44 60.21 -26.66
CA SER A 635 37.97 58.94 -26.10
C SER A 635 37.47 58.65 -24.66
N SER A 636 37.34 57.35 -24.38
CA SER A 636 37.63 56.66 -23.10
C SER A 636 36.80 56.99 -21.84
N LYS A 637 35.77 56.19 -21.57
CA LYS A 637 35.85 55.03 -20.65
C LYS A 637 34.60 54.17 -20.73
#